data_AF-A0A5N7A7L8-F1
#
_entry.id   AF-A0A5N7A7L8-F1
#
_cell.length_a   1.000
_cell.length_b   1.000
_cell.length_c   1.000
_cell.angle_alpha   90.00
_cell.angle_beta   90.00
_cell.angle_gamma   90.00
#
_symmetry.space_group_name_H-M   'P 1'
#
loop_
_entity.id
_entity.type
_entity.pdbx_description
1 polymer ?
#
loop_
_entity_poly.entity_id
_entity_poly.type
_entity_poly.pdbx_seq_one_letter_code
_entity_poly.pdbx_strand_id
1 'polypeptide(L)'
;MSFLGGAECSTAGNPLTQFTKHVQDDKSLQRDRLVGRGPGGMQEGMRSRGMMGGQDQMMDEFAQQPGQIPGAAPQPFAMEHLRRELDQFQTTPPRTGSPGWAAEFDPGEQARMEAAFAGPQGPMMNNGSGFTPAEFARFQQQSRAGVPQTANPVTSGPSPMMSGFQRPMGMGYMGMGGMGGMGMMHSAYNPMAMQQQPMDATTQDKGKGRMVELDDENWEAQFAEMETADTQKLDDEANDAIEAELNDLDRSVFTSSTSKEADYDAFENVWQKVQAETAASRKLAEEDTEFNVTDSLHMGDMGEWDHFDSLNTRFRDPQLGDYMFEEENMFKNVNNPFEEGVKIMREGGNLSLAALAFEAAVQKDPQHVQAWTMLGSAQAQNEKELPAIRSLEQALKVDPNSLDALMGLAVSYTNEGYDSTAYRTLERWLSVKYPQIINPKDLSSDADLGFTDRQILHDRVTEFFIQAAQLSPSGEQMDPDVQVGLGVLFYCAEEYDKAVDCFSAALASTESGTVNQREQLHLLWNRLGATLANSGRSEEAIEAYEQALNINANFVRARYNLGVSCINIGCYPEAAQHLLGALSMHRVVEQEGRERAREIIGGDGGVDDEQLERMIHISQNQSTNLYDTLRPTMAVATGAQLIARTLRDVGVDVIFGIVGIPVVEIAEEAINLGIRFVAFRNEQACSYAASVYGYMTGRPGVCLVVGGPGVLHALAGIGNASANNFPLLVLAGSAETTAVTKGAFQEMDAISFLTPHTKFAVRTSSIDFIPGAVKNAYRTCWYGRPGPTFVDLPADIIQGKATPGFRLPEPETLLVPSPPKASGDPALIRKAIQLLKTARSPLLIIGKGAAYARAESGIGRLVEQTQIPFLPTPMGKGVIPDSHPLNASSARSTALKQADVVLVLGARLNWILHFGEAPKWSPKAKIIQVDICAEEIGRNAGTAELGIVGDIELVVDQLVSSLSNWRYAPSPAEGRFPSLLAESAKKNEAKAQKAALRPTPQNTPLTYQRAYHIIKSTLNSMTPFEEGNIVYVSEGANTMDISRSMFPLNHPRQRLDAGTYATMGVGMGYIVAAHEAYNASPGSNKPKKIVALEGDSAFGFSAMEIETLARYKIPALIYVVNNSGIYHGDTTTEDAWKTLQDQTAANDTKSDDGKKGLRSTSLLYETRYEMLATMCGGKGYFVRTEEELEAATREGFSNDTVTVVNLIVEPGIGKKIGFAWQGNSAQDGQAKL
;
A
#
# COMPACT_ATOMS: atom_id res chain seq x y z
N MET A 1 11.82 7.27 8.65
CA MET A 1 13.19 7.02 8.18
C MET A 1 13.10 6.72 6.69
N SER A 2 13.02 7.77 5.85
CA SER A 2 13.29 7.62 4.42
C SER A 2 14.80 7.76 4.25
N PHE A 3 15.46 6.82 3.58
CA PHE A 3 16.91 6.88 3.38
C PHE A 3 17.33 7.70 2.15
N LEU A 4 16.38 8.28 1.41
CA LEU A 4 16.61 9.08 0.19
C LEU A 4 15.58 10.22 0.09
N GLY A 5 15.34 10.96 1.17
CA GLY A 5 14.27 11.97 1.26
C GLY A 5 14.59 13.19 2.11
N GLY A 6 15.85 13.63 2.12
CA GLY A 6 16.27 14.91 2.69
C GLY A 6 16.50 15.96 1.60
N ALA A 7 16.39 17.24 1.95
CA ALA A 7 16.67 18.38 1.06
C ALA A 7 18.19 18.62 0.86
N GLU A 8 18.99 17.54 0.86
CA GLU A 8 20.44 17.64 0.84
C GLU A 8 20.95 17.95 -0.58
N CYS A 9 21.54 19.13 -0.77
CA CYS A 9 22.24 19.46 -2.04
C CYS A 9 23.53 18.64 -2.24
N SER A 10 23.99 17.92 -1.21
CA SER A 10 24.97 16.86 -1.36
C SER A 10 24.29 15.50 -1.38
N THR A 11 24.39 14.82 -2.52
CA THR A 11 24.24 13.36 -2.57
C THR A 11 25.56 12.74 -2.15
N ALA A 12 25.79 12.55 -0.85
CA ALA A 12 27.02 11.92 -0.37
C ALA A 12 27.19 10.54 -1.04
N GLY A 13 28.34 10.31 -1.70
CA GLY A 13 28.62 9.08 -2.46
C GLY A 13 28.75 7.80 -1.62
N ASN A 14 28.36 7.86 -0.34
CA ASN A 14 28.49 6.80 0.65
C ASN A 14 27.23 6.70 1.53
N PRO A 15 26.31 5.76 1.22
CA PRO A 15 25.08 5.56 2.00
C PRO A 15 25.31 5.19 3.48
N LEU A 16 26.50 4.69 3.85
CA LEU A 16 26.83 4.30 5.22
C LEU A 16 27.20 5.52 6.10
N THR A 17 27.71 6.62 5.53
CA THR A 17 27.93 7.87 6.30
C THR A 17 26.62 8.57 6.60
N GLN A 18 25.67 8.67 5.66
CA GLN A 18 24.31 9.18 5.93
C GLN A 18 23.59 8.34 7.00
N PHE A 19 23.68 7.00 6.93
CA PHE A 19 23.17 6.12 8.00
C PHE A 19 23.79 6.45 9.37
N THR A 20 25.08 6.77 9.41
CA THR A 20 25.81 7.04 10.66
C THR A 20 25.49 8.43 11.22
N LYS A 21 25.31 9.46 10.36
CA LYS A 21 24.94 10.83 10.74
C LYS A 21 23.64 10.83 11.57
N HIS A 22 22.56 10.25 11.03
CA HIS A 22 21.28 10.10 11.74
C HIS A 22 21.32 9.25 13.01
N VAL A 23 22.31 8.38 13.19
CA VAL A 23 22.47 7.57 14.42
C VAL A 23 23.27 8.31 15.50
N GLN A 24 24.10 9.30 15.13
CA GLN A 24 24.90 10.07 16.08
C GLN A 24 24.11 11.22 16.74
N ASP A 25 23.10 11.76 16.07
CA ASP A 25 22.20 12.79 16.62
C ASP A 25 21.16 12.28 17.63
N ASP A 26 21.11 10.96 17.88
CA ASP A 26 20.28 10.39 18.95
C ASP A 26 20.85 10.71 20.35
N LYS A 27 20.49 11.90 20.83
CA LYS A 27 20.84 12.44 22.15
C LYS A 27 20.21 11.66 23.31
N SER A 28 19.39 10.63 23.07
CA SER A 28 18.72 9.85 24.13
C SER A 28 19.69 9.02 24.97
N LEU A 29 20.77 8.50 24.38
CA LEU A 29 21.72 7.58 25.04
C LEU A 29 22.94 8.27 25.67
N GLN A 30 23.28 9.49 25.26
CA GLN A 30 24.46 10.20 25.76
C GLN A 30 24.24 10.81 27.16
N ARG A 31 22.99 11.16 27.51
CA ARG A 31 22.66 11.87 28.75
C ARG A 31 22.83 11.04 30.03
N ASP A 32 22.78 9.71 29.93
CA ASP A 32 22.90 8.79 31.06
C ASP A 32 24.35 8.43 31.46
N ARG A 33 25.36 8.82 30.66
CA ARG A 33 26.77 8.45 30.92
C ARG A 33 27.58 9.50 31.69
N LEU A 34 27.07 10.72 31.85
CA LEU A 34 27.79 11.85 32.47
C LEU A 34 27.42 12.13 33.94
N VAL A 35 26.48 11.39 34.53
CA VAL A 35 26.10 11.55 35.95
C VAL A 35 26.57 10.36 36.80
N GLY A 36 27.85 10.41 37.17
CA GLY A 36 28.36 9.77 38.38
C GLY A 36 28.95 8.37 38.24
N ARG A 37 30.29 8.30 38.30
CA ARG A 37 31.01 7.26 39.05
C ARG A 37 32.40 7.73 39.44
N GLY A 38 32.68 7.74 40.74
CA GLY A 38 34.03 7.87 41.28
C GLY A 38 34.83 6.57 41.12
N PRO A 39 36.15 6.59 41.40
CA PRO A 39 37.03 5.47 41.12
C PRO A 39 36.92 4.35 42.17
N GLY A 40 36.53 3.15 41.72
CA GLY A 40 36.66 1.90 42.50
C GLY A 40 35.43 0.99 42.46
N GLY A 41 35.57 -0.19 41.83
CA GLY A 41 34.53 -1.24 41.86
C GLY A 41 34.47 -2.08 40.58
N MET A 42 35.31 -3.11 40.48
CA MET A 42 35.24 -4.13 39.43
C MET A 42 34.19 -5.22 39.72
N GLN A 43 33.75 -5.87 38.63
CA GLN A 43 33.62 -7.34 38.45
C GLN A 43 32.25 -8.06 38.50
N GLU A 44 32.11 -8.95 37.50
CA GLU A 44 31.21 -10.13 37.32
C GLU A 44 29.70 -9.91 37.07
N GLY A 45 29.01 -10.65 36.19
CA GLY A 45 29.39 -11.78 35.28
C GLY A 45 28.35 -11.89 34.13
N MET A 46 28.24 -12.96 33.29
CA MET A 46 28.75 -14.34 33.37
C MET A 46 28.74 -15.08 31.99
N ARG A 47 29.73 -15.99 31.80
CA ARG A 47 29.65 -17.35 31.16
C ARG A 47 29.38 -17.49 29.63
N SER A 48 29.82 -18.56 28.94
CA SER A 48 30.59 -19.77 29.31
C SER A 48 31.27 -20.49 28.12
N ARG A 49 32.33 -21.27 28.42
CA ARG A 49 32.96 -22.31 27.56
C ARG A 49 31.97 -23.40 27.11
N GLY A 50 32.27 -24.06 25.97
CA GLY A 50 31.55 -25.26 25.48
C GLY A 50 32.44 -26.53 25.38
N MET A 51 31.92 -27.58 24.72
CA MET A 51 32.69 -28.72 24.20
C MET A 51 31.94 -29.44 23.05
N MET A 52 32.68 -30.16 22.19
CA MET A 52 32.21 -30.79 20.94
C MET A 52 31.51 -32.16 21.12
N GLY A 53 30.76 -32.57 20.08
CA GLY A 53 30.91 -33.93 19.52
C GLY A 53 29.66 -34.57 18.89
N GLY A 54 29.72 -34.86 17.58
CA GLY A 54 29.08 -36.07 17.03
C GLY A 54 28.09 -35.95 15.86
N GLN A 55 28.63 -36.09 14.64
CA GLN A 55 28.18 -37.05 13.61
C GLN A 55 27.03 -36.72 12.64
N ASP A 56 27.43 -36.28 11.43
CA ASP A 56 26.66 -36.48 10.19
C ASP A 56 26.61 -37.97 9.80
N GLN A 57 25.42 -38.44 9.40
CA GLN A 57 25.20 -39.66 8.62
C GLN A 57 23.77 -39.65 8.06
N MET A 58 23.59 -39.06 6.86
CA MET A 58 22.41 -39.22 5.98
C MET A 58 22.57 -38.49 4.62
N MET A 59 23.50 -37.53 4.50
CA MET A 59 23.77 -36.85 3.21
C MET A 59 24.71 -37.64 2.28
N ASP A 60 25.56 -38.53 2.80
CA ASP A 60 26.49 -39.34 1.98
C ASP A 60 25.80 -40.46 1.17
N GLU A 61 24.57 -40.88 1.52
CA GLU A 61 23.87 -41.97 0.81
C GLU A 61 23.15 -41.53 -0.48
N PHE A 62 22.93 -40.22 -0.70
CA PHE A 62 22.28 -39.74 -1.92
C PHE A 62 23.26 -39.54 -3.09
N ALA A 63 24.57 -39.49 -2.82
CA ALA A 63 25.59 -39.14 -3.81
C ALA A 63 26.22 -40.33 -4.57
N GLN A 64 25.80 -41.57 -4.32
CA GLN A 64 26.50 -42.77 -4.83
C GLN A 64 25.59 -43.81 -5.54
N GLN A 65 24.87 -43.42 -6.60
CA GLN A 65 24.37 -44.39 -7.60
C GLN A 65 24.65 -43.96 -9.05
N PRO A 66 25.39 -44.76 -9.85
CA PRO A 66 25.69 -44.46 -11.25
C PRO A 66 24.61 -44.98 -12.21
N GLY A 67 24.38 -44.26 -13.31
CA GLY A 67 23.34 -44.56 -14.30
C GLY A 67 23.73 -45.55 -15.41
N GLN A 68 22.75 -45.88 -16.25
CA GLN A 68 22.94 -46.57 -17.53
C GLN A 68 22.23 -45.84 -18.68
N ILE A 69 22.90 -45.75 -19.82
CA ILE A 69 22.40 -45.24 -21.11
C ILE A 69 22.25 -46.46 -22.04
N PRO A 70 21.30 -46.45 -22.99
CA PRO A 70 21.72 -46.56 -24.39
C PRO A 70 20.91 -45.67 -25.35
N GLY A 71 21.57 -45.15 -26.38
CA GLY A 71 20.94 -44.36 -27.44
C GLY A 71 21.11 -44.98 -28.84
N ALA A 72 20.18 -44.68 -29.75
CA ALA A 72 20.30 -44.78 -31.21
C ALA A 72 19.16 -43.97 -31.88
N ALA A 73 19.33 -43.54 -33.13
CA ALA A 73 18.40 -42.67 -33.89
C ALA A 73 18.07 -43.27 -35.30
N PRO A 74 17.44 -42.55 -36.25
CA PRO A 74 15.99 -42.30 -36.33
C PRO A 74 15.37 -42.76 -37.68
N GLN A 75 14.03 -42.83 -37.80
CA GLN A 75 13.27 -42.97 -39.08
C GLN A 75 11.87 -42.28 -39.00
N PRO A 76 11.18 -41.97 -40.14
CA PRO A 76 10.42 -40.71 -40.25
C PRO A 76 8.88 -40.79 -40.40
N PHE A 77 8.25 -39.62 -40.21
CA PHE A 77 6.92 -39.15 -40.66
C PHE A 77 5.92 -40.14 -41.29
N ALA A 78 4.79 -40.36 -40.60
CA ALA A 78 3.57 -40.94 -41.16
C ALA A 78 2.51 -39.86 -41.44
N MET A 79 2.64 -39.14 -42.56
CA MET A 79 1.76 -38.05 -43.02
C MET A 79 0.38 -38.53 -43.56
N GLU A 80 -0.12 -39.64 -43.00
CA GLU A 80 -1.34 -40.34 -43.41
C GLU A 80 -2.49 -40.15 -42.38
N HIS A 81 -2.15 -39.97 -41.09
CA HIS A 81 -3.15 -39.80 -40.02
C HIS A 81 -3.81 -38.42 -40.07
N LEU A 82 -2.99 -37.36 -40.18
CA LEU A 82 -3.47 -35.98 -40.29
C LEU A 82 -4.40 -35.75 -41.50
N ARG A 83 -4.24 -36.55 -42.57
CA ARG A 83 -5.01 -36.43 -43.80
C ARG A 83 -6.43 -36.99 -43.68
N ARG A 84 -6.67 -37.92 -42.75
CA ARG A 84 -8.03 -38.44 -42.45
C ARG A 84 -8.82 -37.57 -41.48
N GLU A 85 -8.14 -36.82 -40.63
CA GLU A 85 -8.77 -35.88 -39.70
C GLU A 85 -9.18 -34.56 -40.39
N LEU A 86 -8.46 -34.15 -41.46
CA LEU A 86 -8.81 -32.95 -42.23
C LEU A 86 -10.08 -33.09 -43.11
N ASP A 87 -10.33 -34.28 -43.66
CA ASP A 87 -11.49 -34.52 -44.55
C ASP A 87 -12.85 -34.52 -43.81
N GLN A 88 -12.86 -34.63 -42.46
CA GLN A 88 -14.10 -34.55 -41.68
C GLN A 88 -14.56 -33.10 -41.37
N PHE A 89 -13.74 -32.08 -41.65
CA PHE A 89 -14.04 -30.69 -41.29
C PHE A 89 -14.75 -29.86 -42.38
N GLN A 90 -15.04 -30.41 -43.57
CA GLN A 90 -15.43 -29.60 -44.73
C GLN A 90 -16.95 -29.49 -45.04
N THR A 91 -17.88 -29.94 -44.19
CA THR A 91 -19.32 -30.00 -44.55
C THR A 91 -20.35 -29.51 -43.51
N THR A 92 -20.23 -28.29 -42.95
CA THR A 92 -21.35 -27.61 -42.26
C THR A 92 -21.33 -26.07 -42.42
N PRO A 93 -22.44 -25.39 -42.77
CA PRO A 93 -22.50 -23.93 -42.96
C PRO A 93 -22.88 -23.11 -41.70
N PRO A 94 -22.63 -21.77 -41.65
CA PRO A 94 -22.69 -20.97 -40.43
C PRO A 94 -24.03 -20.25 -40.16
N ARG A 95 -24.37 -20.02 -38.88
CA ARG A 95 -25.29 -18.98 -38.31
C ARG A 95 -25.26 -19.01 -36.77
N THR A 96 -24.80 -17.96 -36.06
CA THR A 96 -25.56 -16.81 -35.49
C THR A 96 -26.69 -17.14 -34.50
N GLY A 97 -26.56 -16.66 -33.25
CA GLY A 97 -27.68 -16.32 -32.35
C GLY A 97 -28.06 -17.34 -31.27
N SER A 98 -27.89 -16.97 -30.00
CA SER A 98 -28.46 -17.61 -28.80
C SER A 98 -30.01 -17.56 -28.82
N PRO A 99 -30.77 -18.34 -28.00
CA PRO A 99 -30.36 -19.09 -26.80
C PRO A 99 -30.78 -20.58 -26.75
N GLY A 100 -30.10 -21.40 -25.92
CA GLY A 100 -30.40 -22.85 -25.84
C GLY A 100 -29.77 -23.63 -24.68
N TRP A 101 -29.96 -23.19 -23.43
CA TRP A 101 -29.49 -23.95 -22.24
C TRP A 101 -30.44 -25.12 -21.90
N ALA A 102 -30.47 -26.18 -22.73
CA ALA A 102 -31.15 -27.45 -22.44
C ALA A 102 -30.83 -28.60 -23.45
N ALA A 103 -29.61 -28.69 -24.00
CA ALA A 103 -29.25 -29.83 -24.87
C ALA A 103 -27.73 -30.03 -25.03
N GLU A 104 -27.05 -30.59 -24.02
CA GLU A 104 -25.76 -31.29 -24.21
C GLU A 104 -25.44 -32.12 -22.95
N PHE A 105 -25.84 -33.39 -22.97
CA PHE A 105 -25.33 -34.46 -22.10
C PHE A 105 -25.32 -35.73 -22.95
N ASP A 106 -24.13 -36.22 -23.30
CA ASP A 106 -23.93 -37.45 -24.06
C ASP A 106 -24.15 -38.67 -23.13
N PRO A 107 -25.06 -39.61 -23.45
CA PRO A 107 -25.25 -40.83 -22.66
C PRO A 107 -24.04 -41.81 -22.65
N GLY A 108 -22.99 -41.56 -23.44
CA GLY A 108 -21.87 -42.49 -23.65
C GLY A 108 -20.90 -42.67 -22.48
N GLU A 109 -20.64 -41.65 -21.65
CA GLU A 109 -19.58 -41.75 -20.61
C GLU A 109 -20.00 -42.57 -19.39
N GLN A 110 -21.28 -42.55 -19.02
CA GLN A 110 -21.77 -43.18 -17.80
C GLN A 110 -21.63 -44.72 -17.85
N ALA A 111 -21.80 -45.31 -19.04
CA ALA A 111 -21.63 -46.74 -19.28
C ALA A 111 -20.15 -47.21 -19.19
N ARG A 112 -19.16 -46.32 -19.36
CA ARG A 112 -17.74 -46.66 -19.19
C ARG A 112 -17.31 -46.65 -17.72
N MET A 113 -17.88 -45.79 -16.88
CA MET A 113 -17.60 -45.80 -15.44
C MET A 113 -18.22 -46.99 -14.71
N GLU A 114 -19.44 -47.42 -15.08
CA GLU A 114 -20.08 -48.58 -14.44
C GLU A 114 -19.32 -49.90 -14.69
N ALA A 115 -18.66 -50.04 -15.86
CA ALA A 115 -17.85 -51.21 -16.19
C ALA A 115 -16.56 -51.34 -15.35
N ALA A 116 -16.07 -50.25 -14.74
CA ALA A 116 -14.82 -50.23 -13.98
C ALA A 116 -14.96 -50.73 -12.52
N PHE A 117 -16.19 -50.87 -12.00
CA PHE A 117 -16.46 -51.23 -10.61
C PHE A 117 -16.94 -52.69 -10.40
N ALA A 118 -16.99 -53.50 -11.46
CA ALA A 118 -17.45 -54.89 -11.40
C ALA A 118 -16.30 -55.89 -11.15
N GLY A 119 -16.03 -56.22 -9.88
CA GLY A 119 -15.17 -57.35 -9.50
C GLY A 119 -15.81 -58.73 -9.77
N PRO A 120 -15.04 -59.83 -9.88
CA PRO A 120 -15.56 -61.13 -10.30
C PRO A 120 -16.45 -61.79 -9.23
N GLN A 121 -17.60 -62.35 -9.63
CA GLN A 121 -18.51 -63.07 -8.74
C GLN A 121 -18.15 -64.56 -8.58
N GLY A 122 -18.16 -65.04 -7.33
CA GLY A 122 -18.25 -66.46 -6.96
C GLY A 122 -19.64 -66.79 -6.40
N PRO A 123 -20.13 -68.05 -6.47
CA PRO A 123 -21.57 -68.32 -6.37
C PRO A 123 -22.08 -68.73 -4.97
N MET A 124 -23.40 -68.46 -4.77
CA MET A 124 -24.38 -69.06 -3.83
C MET A 124 -24.76 -68.30 -2.53
N MET A 125 -26.03 -67.87 -2.50
CA MET A 125 -27.00 -67.88 -1.36
C MET A 125 -26.77 -66.93 -0.16
N ASN A 126 -27.77 -66.23 0.41
CA ASN A 126 -29.14 -65.92 -0.01
C ASN A 126 -29.74 -64.76 0.85
N ASN A 127 -30.65 -63.98 0.26
CA ASN A 127 -31.62 -63.04 0.87
C ASN A 127 -31.19 -61.85 1.76
N GLY A 128 -31.49 -60.65 1.27
CA GLY A 128 -31.60 -59.38 2.02
C GLY A 128 -32.15 -58.29 1.09
N SER A 129 -33.45 -57.97 1.18
CA SER A 129 -34.18 -57.18 0.18
C SER A 129 -33.76 -55.70 0.11
N GLY A 130 -33.15 -55.29 -1.01
CA GLY A 130 -32.96 -53.90 -1.41
C GLY A 130 -33.87 -53.50 -2.59
N PHE A 131 -34.16 -52.21 -2.72
CA PHE A 131 -35.07 -51.64 -3.73
C PHE A 131 -34.66 -52.03 -5.15
N THR A 132 -35.58 -52.63 -5.93
CA THR A 132 -35.33 -52.92 -7.34
C THR A 132 -35.51 -51.67 -8.22
N PRO A 133 -34.85 -51.58 -9.40
CA PRO A 133 -35.08 -50.48 -10.34
C PRO A 133 -36.55 -50.33 -10.79
N ALA A 134 -37.31 -51.44 -10.81
CA ALA A 134 -38.75 -51.42 -11.10
C ALA A 134 -39.58 -50.80 -9.96
N GLU A 135 -39.17 -50.95 -8.71
CA GLU A 135 -39.80 -50.27 -7.56
C GLU A 135 -39.45 -48.78 -7.52
N PHE A 136 -38.22 -48.42 -7.90
CA PHE A 136 -37.82 -47.01 -8.07
C PHE A 136 -38.63 -46.31 -9.18
N ALA A 137 -38.84 -46.98 -10.32
CA ALA A 137 -39.70 -46.48 -11.39
C ALA A 137 -41.17 -46.30 -10.96
N ARG A 138 -41.70 -47.21 -10.12
CA ARG A 138 -43.04 -47.07 -9.53
C ARG A 138 -43.14 -45.91 -8.55
N PHE A 139 -42.09 -45.67 -7.75
CA PHE A 139 -42.05 -44.54 -6.82
C PHE A 139 -42.09 -43.19 -7.54
N GLN A 140 -41.41 -43.06 -8.68
CA GLN A 140 -41.48 -41.84 -9.51
C GLN A 140 -42.87 -41.59 -10.11
N GLN A 141 -43.65 -42.64 -10.39
CA GLN A 141 -44.98 -42.54 -11.00
C GLN A 141 -46.12 -42.19 -10.02
N GLN A 142 -45.91 -42.26 -8.69
CA GLN A 142 -46.97 -41.94 -7.72
C GLN A 142 -47.10 -40.44 -7.36
N SER A 143 -46.20 -39.58 -7.81
CA SER A 143 -46.16 -38.16 -7.41
C SER A 143 -46.86 -37.19 -8.37
N ARG A 144 -47.60 -37.66 -9.38
CA ARG A 144 -48.41 -36.82 -10.28
C ARG A 144 -49.70 -37.51 -10.75
N ALA A 145 -50.79 -37.41 -9.97
CA ALA A 145 -52.16 -37.51 -10.50
C ALA A 145 -53.25 -36.95 -9.56
N GLY A 146 -54.15 -36.14 -10.12
CA GLY A 146 -55.48 -35.85 -9.58
C GLY A 146 -55.97 -34.43 -9.93
N VAL A 147 -57.08 -34.20 -10.64
CA VAL A 147 -58.03 -35.11 -11.35
C VAL A 147 -58.56 -34.39 -12.65
N PRO A 148 -59.64 -34.75 -13.40
CA PRO A 148 -59.51 -35.02 -14.85
C PRO A 148 -60.35 -34.13 -15.82
N GLN A 149 -60.19 -34.36 -17.14
CA GLN A 149 -61.05 -33.84 -18.22
C GLN A 149 -62.29 -34.72 -18.52
N THR A 150 -63.36 -34.10 -19.03
CA THR A 150 -64.41 -34.71 -19.90
C THR A 150 -64.90 -33.67 -20.94
N ALA A 151 -65.66 -34.08 -21.98
CA ALA A 151 -65.70 -33.42 -23.30
C ALA A 151 -67.01 -32.69 -23.73
N ASN A 152 -66.94 -31.99 -24.88
CA ASN A 152 -67.94 -31.09 -25.53
C ASN A 152 -69.26 -31.75 -26.00
N PRO A 153 -70.29 -30.97 -26.44
CA PRO A 153 -70.45 -30.71 -27.91
C PRO A 153 -71.17 -29.40 -28.40
N VAL A 154 -70.64 -28.79 -29.48
CA VAL A 154 -71.30 -28.42 -30.79
C VAL A 154 -72.10 -27.09 -31.03
N THR A 155 -72.05 -26.61 -32.30
CA THR A 155 -72.68 -25.43 -33.01
C THR A 155 -72.11 -24.01 -32.74
N SER A 156 -71.99 -23.07 -33.72
CA SER A 156 -72.11 -23.07 -35.20
C SER A 156 -71.45 -21.80 -35.82
N GLY A 157 -70.99 -21.83 -37.08
CA GLY A 157 -70.62 -20.62 -37.87
C GLY A 157 -71.83 -19.85 -38.44
N PRO A 158 -71.68 -18.81 -39.31
CA PRO A 158 -70.54 -18.52 -40.19
C PRO A 158 -70.03 -17.04 -40.26
N SER A 159 -68.93 -16.84 -40.99
CA SER A 159 -68.38 -15.54 -41.51
C SER A 159 -69.18 -15.03 -42.75
N PRO A 160 -68.81 -14.00 -43.60
CA PRO A 160 -67.47 -13.43 -43.90
C PRO A 160 -67.34 -11.92 -44.33
N MET A 161 -66.10 -11.55 -44.75
CA MET A 161 -65.64 -10.37 -45.57
C MET A 161 -65.48 -9.01 -44.84
N MET A 162 -64.46 -8.17 -45.11
CA MET A 162 -63.54 -7.97 -46.27
C MET A 162 -62.05 -7.96 -45.81
N SER A 163 -61.12 -8.71 -46.42
CA SER A 163 -60.21 -8.38 -47.56
C SER A 163 -59.17 -7.25 -47.32
N GLY A 164 -57.87 -7.38 -47.60
CA GLY A 164 -57.17 -8.47 -48.31
C GLY A 164 -55.62 -8.46 -48.25
N PHE A 165 -55.02 -9.40 -48.99
CA PHE A 165 -53.59 -9.78 -49.11
C PHE A 165 -52.70 -8.73 -49.84
N GLN A 166 -51.37 -8.88 -50.05
CA GLN A 166 -50.18 -9.41 -49.31
C GLN A 166 -48.95 -9.39 -50.29
N ARG A 167 -47.71 -9.16 -49.81
CA ARG A 167 -46.38 -9.38 -50.50
C ARG A 167 -45.95 -8.39 -51.64
N PRO A 168 -44.70 -8.42 -52.18
CA PRO A 168 -43.36 -8.45 -51.53
C PRO A 168 -42.28 -7.50 -52.19
N MET A 169 -41.00 -7.65 -51.78
CA MET A 169 -39.72 -7.06 -52.26
C MET A 169 -39.51 -6.78 -53.77
N GLY A 170 -38.72 -5.72 -54.09
CA GLY A 170 -37.66 -5.80 -55.12
C GLY A 170 -37.34 -4.58 -56.03
N MET A 171 -36.09 -4.06 -55.93
CA MET A 171 -35.27 -3.33 -56.96
C MET A 171 -35.71 -1.98 -57.59
N GLY A 172 -34.74 -1.05 -57.76
CA GLY A 172 -34.85 0.15 -58.61
C GLY A 172 -33.61 1.08 -58.58
N TYR A 173 -32.96 1.27 -59.72
CA TYR A 173 -31.60 1.84 -59.97
C TYR A 173 -31.47 3.39 -60.02
N MET A 174 -30.19 3.86 -60.08
CA MET A 174 -29.66 5.21 -60.42
C MET A 174 -29.75 6.34 -59.36
N GLY A 175 -28.77 7.26 -59.25
CA GLY A 175 -27.59 7.50 -60.12
C GLY A 175 -26.40 8.24 -59.44
N MET A 176 -25.27 8.31 -60.15
CA MET A 176 -23.94 8.77 -59.73
C MET A 176 -23.67 10.26 -59.97
N GLY A 177 -22.67 10.82 -59.25
CA GLY A 177 -21.72 11.80 -59.83
C GLY A 177 -21.32 12.98 -58.95
N GLY A 178 -20.01 13.15 -58.69
CA GLY A 178 -19.47 14.38 -58.08
C GLY A 178 -18.11 14.23 -57.36
N MET A 179 -17.01 14.09 -58.10
CA MET A 179 -15.64 14.24 -57.56
C MET A 179 -15.24 15.72 -57.42
N GLY A 180 -14.26 16.00 -56.57
CA GLY A 180 -13.39 17.18 -56.70
C GLY A 180 -13.28 18.01 -55.42
N GLY A 181 -12.10 17.98 -54.78
CA GLY A 181 -11.79 18.86 -53.65
C GLY A 181 -10.78 19.94 -54.04
N MET A 182 -10.78 21.04 -53.29
CA MET A 182 -9.63 21.94 -53.05
C MET A 182 -10.00 22.89 -51.91
N GLY A 183 -9.04 23.25 -51.06
CA GLY A 183 -9.23 24.30 -50.06
C GLY A 183 -8.92 25.68 -50.61
N MET A 184 -9.21 26.73 -49.83
CA MET A 184 -8.37 27.92 -49.63
C MET A 184 -9.05 28.93 -48.68
N MET A 185 -8.25 29.80 -48.06
CA MET A 185 -8.69 30.96 -47.27
C MET A 185 -9.49 31.99 -48.10
N HIS A 186 -10.45 32.70 -47.49
CA HIS A 186 -10.24 34.13 -47.13
C HIS A 186 -11.35 34.74 -46.25
N SER A 187 -10.93 35.81 -45.55
CA SER A 187 -11.71 36.75 -44.71
C SER A 187 -12.77 37.57 -45.48
N ALA A 188 -13.78 38.15 -44.79
CA ALA A 188 -13.98 39.62 -44.68
C ALA A 188 -15.43 40.15 -44.41
N TYR A 189 -15.54 41.03 -43.39
CA TYR A 189 -16.17 42.38 -43.39
C TYR A 189 -17.69 42.67 -43.19
N ASN A 190 -18.01 43.32 -42.03
CA ASN A 190 -18.38 44.77 -41.84
C ASN A 190 -19.72 45.33 -42.46
N PRO A 191 -20.13 46.63 -42.30
CA PRO A 191 -19.62 47.77 -41.49
C PRO A 191 -20.65 48.75 -40.81
N MET A 192 -20.16 49.71 -39.99
CA MET A 192 -20.42 51.20 -39.98
C MET A 192 -19.89 51.85 -38.66
N ALA A 193 -19.41 53.11 -38.53
CA ALA A 193 -18.86 54.14 -39.46
C ALA A 193 -18.21 55.36 -38.70
N MET A 194 -17.14 55.99 -39.26
CA MET A 194 -16.59 57.40 -39.13
C MET A 194 -16.31 58.10 -37.74
N GLN A 195 -15.44 59.14 -37.56
CA GLN A 195 -14.20 59.67 -38.23
C GLN A 195 -13.54 60.88 -37.45
N GLN A 196 -12.21 60.82 -37.18
CA GLN A 196 -11.15 61.88 -36.98
C GLN A 196 -11.09 62.96 -35.83
N GLN A 197 -9.84 63.43 -35.56
CA GLN A 197 -9.23 64.33 -34.53
C GLN A 197 -9.18 65.85 -34.95
N PRO A 198 -8.42 66.86 -34.36
CA PRO A 198 -7.35 66.88 -33.29
C PRO A 198 -7.13 68.14 -32.34
N MET A 199 -6.08 68.08 -31.48
CA MET A 199 -5.21 69.14 -30.82
C MET A 199 -5.54 69.89 -29.48
N ASP A 200 -4.56 69.80 -28.54
CA ASP A 200 -3.93 70.73 -27.55
C ASP A 200 -4.55 71.48 -26.32
N ALA A 201 -4.02 71.11 -25.13
CA ALA A 201 -3.44 71.88 -23.99
C ALA A 201 -4.16 73.00 -23.16
N THR A 202 -4.17 72.87 -21.81
CA THR A 202 -3.58 73.81 -20.78
C THR A 202 -3.85 73.40 -19.29
N THR A 203 -3.31 74.14 -18.31
CA THR A 203 -2.91 73.73 -16.93
C THR A 203 -3.77 74.22 -15.72
N GLN A 204 -3.51 73.61 -14.52
CA GLN A 204 -3.37 74.19 -13.15
C GLN A 204 -4.44 74.09 -12.01
N ASP A 205 -4.04 73.42 -10.91
CA ASP A 205 -3.96 73.86 -9.47
C ASP A 205 -5.06 73.64 -8.35
N LYS A 206 -4.64 72.91 -7.29
CA LYS A 206 -4.90 72.98 -5.79
C LYS A 206 -6.29 72.85 -5.08
N GLY A 207 -6.33 72.05 -3.99
CA GLY A 207 -7.32 72.09 -2.87
C GLY A 207 -7.08 71.05 -1.73
N LYS A 208 -7.60 71.22 -0.49
CA LYS A 208 -7.33 70.37 0.73
C LYS A 208 -8.56 70.25 1.68
N GLY A 209 -8.74 69.31 2.63
CA GLY A 209 -7.99 68.07 3.01
C GLY A 209 -7.50 67.96 4.49
N ARG A 210 -8.08 67.08 5.36
CA ARG A 210 -7.62 66.71 6.75
C ARG A 210 -8.42 65.56 7.47
N MET A 211 -7.77 64.40 7.75
CA MET A 211 -7.64 63.60 9.05
C MET A 211 -8.89 63.29 9.94
N VAL A 212 -9.15 62.10 10.57
CA VAL A 212 -8.37 61.21 11.50
C VAL A 212 -9.01 59.77 11.68
N GLU A 213 -8.17 58.73 11.86
CA GLU A 213 -8.27 57.35 12.50
C GLU A 213 -9.39 56.28 12.22
N LEU A 214 -8.96 55.19 11.53
CA LEU A 214 -8.86 53.74 11.91
C LEU A 214 -10.00 52.91 12.57
N ASP A 215 -10.38 51.81 11.88
CA ASP A 215 -10.83 50.47 12.38
C ASP A 215 -10.56 49.43 11.24
N ASP A 216 -10.37 48.14 11.56
CA ASP A 216 -9.64 47.12 10.75
C ASP A 216 -10.54 46.11 9.97
N GLU A 217 -11.32 46.55 8.99
CA GLU A 217 -11.99 45.65 8.01
C GLU A 217 -11.90 46.17 6.55
N ASN A 218 -10.69 46.23 5.94
CA ASN A 218 -10.55 46.24 4.46
C ASN A 218 -9.13 46.02 3.89
N TRP A 219 -8.31 45.13 4.45
CA TRP A 219 -6.90 44.97 4.04
C TRP A 219 -6.68 44.59 2.57
N GLU A 220 -7.53 43.75 1.96
CA GLU A 220 -7.37 43.30 0.57
C GLU A 220 -7.65 44.41 -0.48
N ALA A 221 -8.35 45.49 -0.11
CA ALA A 221 -8.63 46.60 -1.02
C ALA A 221 -7.49 47.64 -1.10
N GLN A 222 -6.54 47.63 -0.16
CA GLN A 222 -5.48 48.66 -0.10
C GLN A 222 -4.18 48.28 -0.80
N PHE A 223 -3.94 47.01 -1.11
CA PHE A 223 -2.83 46.63 -1.99
C PHE A 223 -3.09 47.03 -3.46
N ALA A 224 -4.35 46.96 -3.92
CA ALA A 224 -4.72 47.20 -5.31
C ALA A 224 -4.63 48.68 -5.79
N GLU A 225 -4.44 49.65 -4.89
CA GLU A 225 -4.36 51.09 -5.24
C GLU A 225 -3.01 51.75 -4.88
N MET A 226 -2.01 51.00 -4.36
CA MET A 226 -0.66 51.52 -4.09
C MET A 226 0.42 51.08 -5.07
N GLU A 227 0.05 50.34 -6.12
CA GLU A 227 0.98 49.87 -7.17
C GLU A 227 1.00 50.78 -8.43
N THR A 228 0.29 51.92 -8.41
CA THR A 228 0.16 52.80 -9.59
C THR A 228 0.58 54.25 -9.35
N ALA A 229 1.87 54.47 -9.10
CA ALA A 229 2.56 55.72 -9.45
C ALA A 229 4.11 55.55 -9.52
N ASP A 230 4.69 55.92 -10.67
CA ASP A 230 6.11 56.26 -10.90
C ASP A 230 7.24 55.19 -10.91
N THR A 231 6.98 53.98 -11.44
CA THR A 231 8.06 53.11 -12.00
C THR A 231 7.73 52.51 -13.38
N GLN A 232 6.46 52.16 -13.63
CA GLN A 232 5.95 51.41 -14.80
C GLN A 232 5.98 52.13 -16.16
N LYS A 233 6.95 53.03 -16.39
CA LYS A 233 7.22 53.68 -17.69
C LYS A 233 8.69 53.94 -17.98
N LEU A 234 9.57 53.74 -17.00
CA LEU A 234 11.00 53.62 -17.21
C LEU A 234 11.39 52.14 -17.29
N ASP A 235 10.70 51.29 -16.55
CA ASP A 235 10.91 49.84 -16.59
C ASP A 235 10.42 49.23 -17.91
N ASP A 236 9.38 49.74 -18.56
CA ASP A 236 8.92 49.23 -19.87
C ASP A 236 9.92 49.54 -21.00
N GLU A 237 10.48 50.76 -21.07
CA GLU A 237 11.52 51.09 -22.06
C GLU A 237 12.88 50.41 -21.73
N ALA A 238 13.16 50.14 -20.46
CA ALA A 238 14.30 49.34 -20.06
C ALA A 238 14.11 47.85 -20.39
N ASN A 239 12.91 47.29 -20.15
CA ASN A 239 12.58 45.91 -20.47
C ASN A 239 12.49 45.67 -21.98
N ASP A 240 11.97 46.60 -22.78
CA ASP A 240 12.03 46.50 -24.25
C ASP A 240 13.47 46.55 -24.77
N ALA A 241 14.36 47.34 -24.13
CA ALA A 241 15.78 47.39 -24.49
C ALA A 241 16.56 46.15 -24.01
N ILE A 242 16.24 45.63 -22.83
CA ILE A 242 16.83 44.41 -22.26
C ILE A 242 16.29 43.17 -22.98
N GLU A 243 15.02 43.11 -23.38
CA GLU A 243 14.51 42.08 -24.29
C GLU A 243 15.18 42.19 -25.67
N ALA A 244 15.45 43.39 -26.19
CA ALA A 244 16.17 43.52 -27.46
C ALA A 244 17.62 43.03 -27.36
N GLU A 245 18.34 43.35 -26.29
CA GLU A 245 19.69 42.82 -26.03
C GLU A 245 19.67 41.31 -25.74
N LEU A 246 18.69 40.80 -24.98
CA LEU A 246 18.51 39.37 -24.72
C LEU A 246 18.15 38.60 -25.99
N ASN A 247 17.27 39.11 -26.85
CA ASN A 247 16.91 38.46 -28.12
C ASN A 247 18.07 38.48 -29.13
N ASP A 248 18.93 39.50 -29.13
CA ASP A 248 20.15 39.49 -29.94
C ASP A 248 21.27 38.64 -29.29
N LEU A 249 21.31 38.49 -27.96
CA LEU A 249 22.14 37.48 -27.27
C LEU A 249 21.70 36.05 -27.67
N ASP A 250 20.40 35.75 -27.60
CA ASP A 250 19.81 34.45 -27.91
C ASP A 250 20.04 34.08 -29.39
N ARG A 251 19.98 35.07 -30.29
CA ARG A 251 20.42 34.93 -31.69
C ARG A 251 21.93 34.72 -31.88
N SER A 252 22.76 35.17 -30.95
CA SER A 252 24.23 35.05 -31.03
C SER A 252 24.76 33.71 -30.49
N VAL A 253 23.98 33.01 -29.66
CA VAL A 253 24.38 31.73 -29.05
C VAL A 253 24.13 30.52 -29.97
N PHE A 254 23.26 30.63 -30.98
CA PHE A 254 23.04 29.56 -31.98
C PHE A 254 23.15 30.04 -33.44
N THR A 255 24.38 30.06 -33.98
CA THR A 255 24.61 30.23 -35.43
C THR A 255 25.27 29.00 -36.08
N SER A 256 24.59 27.86 -36.09
CA SER A 256 24.47 27.09 -37.35
C SER A 256 23.29 26.10 -37.36
N SER A 257 22.61 26.04 -38.51
CA SER A 257 21.51 25.13 -38.89
C SER A 257 20.14 25.31 -38.21
N THR A 258 19.14 25.59 -39.04
CA THR A 258 17.73 25.82 -38.70
C THR A 258 16.88 24.55 -38.81
N SER A 259 16.32 24.06 -37.71
CA SER A 259 14.95 23.48 -37.63
C SER A 259 14.57 23.18 -36.18
N LYS A 260 13.26 23.24 -35.83
CA LYS A 260 12.77 22.75 -34.52
C LYS A 260 12.84 21.22 -34.36
N GLU A 261 13.23 20.51 -35.42
CA GLU A 261 13.53 19.07 -35.37
C GLU A 261 14.95 18.84 -34.84
N ALA A 262 15.91 19.76 -35.10
CA ALA A 262 17.30 19.61 -34.66
C ALA A 262 17.49 19.66 -33.14
N ASP A 263 16.72 20.47 -32.40
CA ASP A 263 16.75 20.47 -30.92
C ASP A 263 16.19 19.17 -30.33
N TYR A 264 15.17 18.60 -30.98
CA TYR A 264 14.55 17.34 -30.56
C TYR A 264 15.47 16.15 -30.89
N ASP A 265 16.16 16.19 -32.03
CA ASP A 265 17.19 15.23 -32.40
C ASP A 265 18.44 15.38 -31.51
N ALA A 266 18.83 16.58 -31.11
CA ALA A 266 19.92 16.79 -30.16
C ALA A 266 19.58 16.20 -28.77
N PHE A 267 18.34 16.43 -28.31
CA PHE A 267 17.78 15.82 -27.09
C PHE A 267 17.77 14.28 -27.18
N GLU A 268 17.26 13.72 -28.27
CA GLU A 268 17.15 12.26 -28.43
C GLU A 268 18.53 11.59 -28.59
N ASN A 269 19.51 12.27 -29.23
CA ASN A 269 20.90 11.82 -29.30
C ASN A 269 21.62 11.89 -27.93
N VAL A 270 21.28 12.84 -27.05
CA VAL A 270 21.76 12.83 -25.65
C VAL A 270 21.17 11.62 -24.92
N TRP A 271 19.87 11.41 -25.05
CA TRP A 271 19.11 10.38 -24.34
C TRP A 271 19.50 8.95 -24.74
N GLN A 272 19.63 8.68 -26.04
CA GLN A 272 20.08 7.37 -26.54
C GLN A 272 21.50 7.03 -26.07
N LYS A 273 22.38 8.03 -25.89
CA LYS A 273 23.73 7.81 -25.35
C LYS A 273 23.74 7.51 -23.86
N VAL A 274 22.91 8.19 -23.04
CA VAL A 274 22.72 7.84 -21.62
C VAL A 274 22.18 6.41 -21.45
N GLN A 275 21.32 5.95 -22.37
CA GLN A 275 20.84 4.56 -22.39
C GLN A 275 21.94 3.57 -22.81
N ALA A 276 22.76 3.90 -23.81
CA ALA A 276 23.88 3.07 -24.25
C ALA A 276 24.97 2.94 -23.16
N GLU A 277 25.29 4.04 -22.47
CA GLU A 277 26.18 4.09 -21.31
C GLU A 277 25.64 3.24 -20.15
N THR A 278 24.35 3.35 -19.83
CA THR A 278 23.66 2.49 -18.86
C THR A 278 23.73 0.99 -19.22
N ALA A 279 23.76 0.65 -20.51
CA ALA A 279 23.95 -0.73 -20.96
C ALA A 279 25.42 -1.18 -20.86
N ALA A 280 26.38 -0.30 -21.18
CA ALA A 280 27.82 -0.58 -21.10
C ALA A 280 28.30 -0.78 -19.67
N SER A 281 27.95 0.12 -18.74
CA SER A 281 28.31 0.00 -17.31
C SER A 281 27.71 -1.26 -16.67
N ARG A 282 26.50 -1.66 -17.09
CA ARG A 282 25.86 -2.90 -16.64
C ARG A 282 26.59 -4.14 -17.16
N LYS A 283 27.05 -4.09 -18.41
CA LYS A 283 27.86 -5.16 -19.02
C LYS A 283 29.21 -5.32 -18.33
N LEU A 284 29.87 -4.22 -17.96
CA LEU A 284 31.13 -4.24 -17.20
C LEU A 284 30.93 -4.85 -15.80
N ALA A 285 29.83 -4.53 -15.11
CA ALA A 285 29.48 -5.16 -13.83
C ALA A 285 29.09 -6.65 -13.97
N GLU A 286 28.54 -7.07 -15.11
CA GLU A 286 28.28 -8.48 -15.44
C GLU A 286 29.57 -9.24 -15.79
N GLU A 287 30.57 -8.57 -16.38
CA GLU A 287 31.89 -9.16 -16.69
C GLU A 287 32.79 -9.28 -15.42
N ASP A 288 32.74 -8.31 -14.49
CA ASP A 288 33.44 -8.38 -13.18
C ASP A 288 32.81 -9.38 -12.18
N THR A 289 31.62 -9.92 -12.48
CA THR A 289 30.96 -10.92 -11.62
C THR A 289 31.19 -12.37 -12.06
N GLU A 290 31.95 -12.63 -13.13
CA GLU A 290 32.33 -13.99 -13.56
C GLU A 290 33.50 -14.58 -12.74
N PHE A 291 33.42 -14.46 -11.40
CA PHE A 291 34.38 -15.09 -10.49
C PHE A 291 34.15 -16.61 -10.46
N ASN A 292 35.06 -17.36 -11.06
CA ASN A 292 34.86 -18.77 -11.39
C ASN A 292 35.03 -19.69 -10.16
N VAL A 293 33.93 -19.99 -9.44
CA VAL A 293 33.91 -20.68 -8.12
C VAL A 293 34.12 -22.20 -8.21
N THR A 294 35.11 -22.69 -8.98
CA THR A 294 35.33 -24.15 -9.15
C THR A 294 36.76 -24.66 -9.03
N ASP A 295 37.79 -23.82 -8.88
CA ASP A 295 39.16 -24.30 -8.66
C ASP A 295 39.92 -23.54 -7.56
N SER A 296 40.63 -24.28 -6.70
CA SER A 296 41.56 -23.79 -5.65
C SER A 296 40.98 -23.36 -4.28
N LEU A 297 40.04 -24.11 -3.70
CA LEU A 297 39.82 -24.10 -2.24
C LEU A 297 40.75 -25.09 -1.51
N HIS A 298 42.05 -24.77 -1.47
CA HIS A 298 42.97 -25.41 -0.51
C HIS A 298 42.93 -24.66 0.83
N MET A 299 41.98 -25.05 1.69
CA MET A 299 41.99 -24.71 3.12
C MET A 299 43.20 -25.38 3.80
N GLY A 300 44.34 -24.70 3.79
CA GLY A 300 45.64 -25.31 4.09
C GLY A 300 46.74 -24.42 4.63
N ASP A 301 46.49 -23.15 4.96
CA ASP A 301 47.42 -22.36 5.79
C ASP A 301 46.73 -21.22 6.57
N MET A 302 46.38 -21.48 7.84
CA MET A 302 46.02 -20.42 8.81
C MET A 302 47.29 -19.84 9.45
N GLY A 303 48.20 -19.32 8.61
CA GLY A 303 49.48 -18.75 9.03
C GLY A 303 49.53 -17.21 9.02
N GLU A 304 48.77 -16.56 8.14
CA GLU A 304 48.87 -15.11 7.87
C GLU A 304 47.53 -14.39 8.16
N TRP A 305 47.15 -14.31 9.44
CA TRP A 305 45.95 -13.60 9.93
C TRP A 305 46.28 -12.32 10.73
N ASP A 306 47.36 -11.63 10.35
CA ASP A 306 47.87 -10.41 11.01
C ASP A 306 47.15 -9.11 10.60
N HIS A 307 46.01 -9.17 9.90
CA HIS A 307 45.28 -8.00 9.36
C HIS A 307 43.82 -7.86 9.86
N PHE A 308 43.57 -8.27 11.10
CA PHE A 308 42.29 -7.98 11.79
C PHE A 308 42.14 -6.52 12.27
N ASP A 309 43.16 -5.66 12.06
CA ASP A 309 43.06 -4.19 12.26
C ASP A 309 42.17 -3.48 11.21
N SER A 310 41.78 -4.18 10.15
CA SER A 310 40.96 -3.65 9.04
C SER A 310 39.54 -3.21 9.43
N LEU A 311 39.03 -3.62 10.61
CA LEU A 311 37.74 -3.14 11.16
C LEU A 311 37.82 -1.72 11.77
N ASN A 312 39.03 -1.19 12.01
CA ASN A 312 39.26 0.16 12.56
C ASN A 312 39.47 1.25 11.50
N THR A 313 39.23 0.96 10.21
CA THR A 313 39.29 1.93 9.10
C THR A 313 38.26 3.07 9.20
N ARG A 314 37.33 3.01 10.17
CA ARG A 314 36.19 3.92 10.36
C ARG A 314 36.53 5.29 10.96
N PHE A 315 37.79 5.54 11.30
CA PHE A 315 38.28 6.76 11.98
C PHE A 315 39.55 7.36 11.35
N ARG A 316 39.91 6.97 10.13
CA ARG A 316 41.05 7.54 9.38
C ARG A 316 40.57 8.37 8.21
N ASP A 317 41.42 9.28 7.75
CA ASP A 317 41.18 10.09 6.55
C ASP A 317 40.89 9.21 5.33
N PRO A 318 40.03 9.70 4.41
CA PRO A 318 39.60 8.92 3.25
C PRO A 318 40.80 8.59 2.35
N GLN A 319 41.08 7.30 2.15
CA GLN A 319 42.17 6.86 1.26
C GLN A 319 41.72 6.93 -0.20
N LEU A 320 41.66 8.15 -0.76
CA LEU A 320 41.20 8.39 -2.13
C LEU A 320 42.22 8.05 -3.22
N GLY A 321 43.48 7.80 -2.86
CA GLY A 321 44.57 7.54 -3.80
C GLY A 321 45.16 8.82 -4.43
N ASP A 322 46.11 8.67 -5.33
CA ASP A 322 46.73 9.82 -6.02
C ASP A 322 45.81 10.41 -7.11
N TYR A 323 46.09 11.65 -7.52
CA TYR A 323 45.35 12.32 -8.59
C TYR A 323 45.49 11.57 -9.93
N MET A 324 44.37 11.38 -10.62
CA MET A 324 44.28 10.65 -11.88
C MET A 324 44.33 11.63 -13.05
N PHE A 325 45.39 11.52 -13.86
CA PHE A 325 45.66 12.43 -14.97
C PHE A 325 44.93 12.02 -16.24
N GLU A 326 44.39 12.99 -17.00
CA GLU A 326 43.81 12.71 -18.31
C GLU A 326 44.92 12.31 -19.32
N GLU A 327 44.67 11.21 -20.04
CA GLU A 327 45.66 10.61 -20.94
C GLU A 327 46.00 11.56 -22.11
N GLU A 328 44.98 12.15 -22.74
CA GLU A 328 45.10 13.09 -23.86
C GLU A 328 44.78 14.53 -23.44
N ASN A 329 45.79 15.24 -22.92
CA ASN A 329 45.63 16.62 -22.44
C ASN A 329 46.24 17.62 -23.43
N MET A 330 45.36 18.43 -24.04
CA MET A 330 45.69 19.38 -25.11
C MET A 330 46.59 20.56 -24.70
N PHE A 331 46.78 20.79 -23.40
CA PHE A 331 47.63 21.86 -22.87
C PHE A 331 49.08 21.41 -22.59
N LYS A 332 49.39 20.10 -22.68
CA LYS A 332 50.75 19.54 -22.51
C LYS A 332 51.82 20.28 -23.33
N ASN A 333 51.48 20.77 -24.53
CA ASN A 333 52.40 21.49 -25.42
C ASN A 333 52.38 23.02 -25.31
N VAL A 334 51.53 23.61 -24.46
CA VAL A 334 51.44 25.07 -24.26
C VAL A 334 52.60 25.58 -23.41
N ASN A 335 53.20 26.73 -23.75
CA ASN A 335 54.40 27.24 -23.06
C ASN A 335 54.16 27.55 -21.58
N ASN A 336 53.07 28.25 -21.24
CA ASN A 336 52.67 28.54 -19.87
C ASN A 336 51.21 28.10 -19.63
N PRO A 337 50.95 26.82 -19.37
CA PRO A 337 49.59 26.30 -19.25
C PRO A 337 48.90 26.78 -17.95
N PHE A 338 49.66 27.16 -16.91
CA PHE A 338 49.11 27.73 -15.68
C PHE A 338 48.43 29.08 -15.93
N GLU A 339 49.09 29.98 -16.67
CA GLU A 339 48.56 31.31 -16.99
C GLU A 339 47.32 31.22 -17.90
N GLU A 340 47.28 30.25 -18.83
CA GLU A 340 46.08 29.99 -19.64
C GLU A 340 44.92 29.47 -18.78
N GLY A 341 45.18 28.56 -17.82
CA GLY A 341 44.16 28.09 -16.86
C GLY A 341 43.59 29.22 -16.01
N VAL A 342 44.45 30.10 -15.46
CA VAL A 342 44.01 31.29 -14.69
C VAL A 342 43.17 32.22 -15.55
N LYS A 343 43.57 32.43 -16.82
CA LYS A 343 42.83 33.25 -17.76
C LYS A 343 41.44 32.67 -18.05
N ILE A 344 41.34 31.36 -18.35
CA ILE A 344 40.05 30.69 -18.58
C ILE A 344 39.12 30.84 -17.37
N MET A 345 39.61 30.66 -16.14
CA MET A 345 38.79 30.88 -14.94
C MET A 345 38.34 32.34 -14.77
N ARG A 346 39.24 33.31 -14.97
CA ARG A 346 38.91 34.75 -14.83
C ARG A 346 37.92 35.23 -15.89
N GLU A 347 38.01 34.72 -17.11
CA GLU A 347 37.13 35.07 -18.22
C GLU A 347 35.78 34.29 -18.17
N GLY A 348 35.54 33.50 -17.11
CA GLY A 348 34.31 32.71 -16.96
C GLY A 348 34.18 31.57 -17.98
N GLY A 349 35.31 31.11 -18.54
CA GLY A 349 35.35 30.05 -19.54
C GLY A 349 35.07 28.65 -18.97
N ASN A 350 35.16 27.64 -19.84
CA ASN A 350 34.80 26.27 -19.46
C ASN A 350 35.74 25.71 -18.37
N LEU A 351 35.17 25.31 -17.23
CA LEU A 351 35.93 24.80 -16.08
C LEU A 351 36.69 23.50 -16.37
N SER A 352 36.22 22.67 -17.30
CA SER A 352 36.92 21.45 -17.72
C SER A 352 38.18 21.77 -18.54
N LEU A 353 38.15 22.82 -19.38
CA LEU A 353 39.35 23.33 -20.07
C LEU A 353 40.35 23.95 -19.08
N ALA A 354 39.86 24.71 -18.10
CA ALA A 354 40.72 25.27 -17.04
C ALA A 354 41.40 24.16 -16.24
N ALA A 355 40.67 23.10 -15.85
CA ALA A 355 41.22 21.94 -15.18
C ALA A 355 42.33 21.26 -16.02
N LEU A 356 42.11 21.01 -17.32
CA LEU A 356 43.16 20.47 -18.20
C LEU A 356 44.40 21.37 -18.29
N ALA A 357 44.23 22.69 -18.31
CA ALA A 357 45.34 23.64 -18.33
C ALA A 357 46.17 23.61 -17.02
N PHE A 358 45.52 23.58 -15.85
CA PHE A 358 46.22 23.40 -14.57
C PHE A 358 46.85 22.02 -14.43
N GLU A 359 46.21 20.98 -14.95
CA GLU A 359 46.74 19.63 -14.97
C GLU A 359 48.04 19.56 -15.79
N ALA A 360 48.07 20.19 -16.98
CA ALA A 360 49.29 20.29 -17.78
C ALA A 360 50.37 21.14 -17.09
N ALA A 361 50.01 22.09 -16.22
CA ALA A 361 50.97 22.84 -15.42
C ALA A 361 51.62 21.96 -14.33
N VAL A 362 50.83 21.19 -13.57
CA VAL A 362 51.38 20.29 -12.54
C VAL A 362 52.09 19.07 -13.12
N GLN A 363 51.77 18.66 -14.35
CA GLN A 363 52.56 17.67 -15.09
C GLN A 363 53.95 18.21 -15.50
N LYS A 364 54.09 19.51 -15.72
CA LYS A 364 55.39 20.16 -16.02
C LYS A 364 56.19 20.49 -14.78
N ASP A 365 55.52 20.94 -13.73
CA ASP A 365 56.11 21.20 -12.42
C ASP A 365 55.21 20.63 -11.31
N PRO A 366 55.47 19.38 -10.87
CA PRO A 366 54.71 18.76 -9.79
C PRO A 366 54.83 19.48 -8.43
N GLN A 367 55.77 20.42 -8.28
CA GLN A 367 55.94 21.25 -7.08
C GLN A 367 55.19 22.60 -7.17
N HIS A 368 54.43 22.86 -8.26
CA HIS A 368 53.71 24.11 -8.44
C HIS A 368 52.41 24.15 -7.62
N VAL A 369 52.53 24.43 -6.31
CA VAL A 369 51.42 24.48 -5.32
C VAL A 369 50.18 25.18 -5.88
N GLN A 370 50.33 26.39 -6.42
CA GLN A 370 49.20 27.20 -6.89
C GLN A 370 48.46 26.55 -8.08
N ALA A 371 49.13 25.69 -8.86
CA ALA A 371 48.48 24.97 -9.96
C ALA A 371 47.67 23.78 -9.43
N TRP A 372 48.17 23.07 -8.41
CA TRP A 372 47.39 22.06 -7.68
C TRP A 372 46.16 22.67 -7.00
N THR A 373 46.31 23.82 -6.33
CA THR A 373 45.18 24.53 -5.70
C THR A 373 44.14 25.01 -6.72
N MET A 374 44.57 25.57 -7.86
CA MET A 374 43.65 26.02 -8.91
C MET A 374 43.01 24.84 -9.66
N LEU A 375 43.72 23.73 -9.86
CA LEU A 375 43.15 22.48 -10.37
C LEU A 375 42.02 21.98 -9.46
N GLY A 376 42.26 21.94 -8.15
CA GLY A 376 41.24 21.55 -7.17
C GLY A 376 40.04 22.48 -7.15
N SER A 377 40.27 23.79 -7.17
CA SER A 377 39.21 24.80 -7.25
C SER A 377 38.38 24.68 -8.53
N ALA A 378 39.02 24.42 -9.68
CA ALA A 378 38.34 24.22 -10.95
C ALA A 378 37.50 22.92 -10.94
N GLN A 379 38.05 21.80 -10.46
CA GLN A 379 37.32 20.52 -10.38
C GLN A 379 36.12 20.61 -9.40
N ALA A 380 36.28 21.25 -8.24
CA ALA A 380 35.18 21.46 -7.29
C ALA A 380 34.07 22.33 -7.90
N GLN A 381 34.42 23.41 -8.61
CA GLN A 381 33.42 24.24 -9.31
C GLN A 381 32.73 23.51 -10.47
N ASN A 382 33.40 22.51 -11.04
CA ASN A 382 32.94 21.67 -12.15
C ASN A 382 32.07 20.46 -11.70
N GLU A 383 31.68 20.42 -10.42
CA GLU A 383 30.96 19.30 -9.79
C GLU A 383 31.73 17.96 -9.80
N LYS A 384 33.06 18.03 -9.64
CA LYS A 384 33.98 16.88 -9.63
C LYS A 384 34.78 16.84 -8.33
N GLU A 385 34.12 16.44 -7.25
CA GLU A 385 34.64 16.59 -5.88
C GLU A 385 35.81 15.65 -5.55
N LEU A 386 35.76 14.36 -5.91
CA LEU A 386 36.89 13.44 -5.63
C LEU A 386 38.20 13.86 -6.33
N PRO A 387 38.20 14.27 -7.62
CA PRO A 387 39.37 14.89 -8.26
C PRO A 387 39.84 16.17 -7.56
N ALA A 388 38.90 17.00 -7.08
CA ALA A 388 39.22 18.22 -6.35
C ALA A 388 39.95 17.94 -5.03
N ILE A 389 39.43 17.03 -4.21
CA ILE A 389 40.05 16.60 -2.94
C ILE A 389 41.47 16.10 -3.22
N ARG A 390 41.67 15.15 -4.15
CA ARG A 390 42.99 14.59 -4.49
C ARG A 390 44.01 15.66 -4.90
N SER A 391 43.59 16.66 -5.68
CA SER A 391 44.48 17.74 -6.13
C SER A 391 44.79 18.76 -5.02
N LEU A 392 43.84 19.05 -4.12
CA LEU A 392 44.05 19.89 -2.94
C LEU A 392 44.94 19.21 -1.89
N GLU A 393 44.75 17.91 -1.64
CA GLU A 393 45.67 17.11 -0.83
C GLU A 393 47.09 17.13 -1.40
N GLN A 394 47.23 17.01 -2.73
CA GLN A 394 48.53 17.07 -3.39
C GLN A 394 49.18 18.46 -3.26
N ALA A 395 48.41 19.55 -3.28
CA ALA A 395 48.92 20.89 -2.96
C ALA A 395 49.51 20.94 -1.53
N LEU A 396 48.83 20.33 -0.56
CA LEU A 396 49.26 20.29 0.85
C LEU A 396 50.42 19.32 1.13
N LYS A 397 50.64 18.30 0.28
CA LYS A 397 51.87 17.48 0.29
C LYS A 397 53.09 18.32 -0.11
N VAL A 398 52.91 19.37 -0.93
CA VAL A 398 53.99 20.26 -1.41
C VAL A 398 54.18 21.46 -0.49
N ASP A 399 53.13 22.23 -0.21
CA ASP A 399 53.11 23.29 0.82
C ASP A 399 52.05 22.99 1.87
N PRO A 400 52.44 22.44 3.03
CA PRO A 400 51.51 22.07 4.10
C PRO A 400 50.86 23.26 4.83
N ASN A 401 51.15 24.50 4.41
CA ASN A 401 50.61 25.75 4.95
C ASN A 401 49.80 26.57 3.93
N SER A 402 49.50 26.02 2.74
CA SER A 402 48.70 26.73 1.73
C SER A 402 47.27 26.98 2.23
N LEU A 403 46.96 28.24 2.57
CA LEU A 403 45.66 28.64 3.14
C LEU A 403 44.49 28.37 2.18
N ASP A 404 44.67 28.66 0.89
CA ASP A 404 43.65 28.42 -0.14
C ASP A 404 43.37 26.92 -0.31
N ALA A 405 44.41 26.08 -0.29
CA ALA A 405 44.24 24.64 -0.38
C ALA A 405 43.59 24.06 0.88
N LEU A 406 43.94 24.53 2.07
CA LEU A 406 43.30 24.14 3.33
C LEU A 406 41.81 24.53 3.35
N MET A 407 41.45 25.76 3.00
CA MET A 407 40.04 26.19 2.98
C MET A 407 39.23 25.46 1.90
N GLY A 408 39.78 25.32 0.69
CA GLY A 408 39.15 24.55 -0.39
C GLY A 408 38.91 23.09 0.01
N LEU A 409 39.90 22.46 0.65
CA LEU A 409 39.82 21.06 1.08
C LEU A 409 38.81 20.87 2.22
N ALA A 410 38.72 21.81 3.17
CA ALA A 410 37.68 21.78 4.20
C ALA A 410 36.26 21.82 3.61
N VAL A 411 36.00 22.72 2.65
CA VAL A 411 34.72 22.80 1.94
C VAL A 411 34.43 21.52 1.15
N SER A 412 35.44 20.98 0.45
CA SER A 412 35.30 19.74 -0.33
C SER A 412 34.99 18.53 0.57
N TYR A 413 35.62 18.46 1.75
CA TYR A 413 35.33 17.42 2.75
C TYR A 413 33.93 17.55 3.36
N THR A 414 33.45 18.78 3.61
CA THR A 414 32.05 19.01 4.02
C THR A 414 31.07 18.58 2.95
N ASN A 415 31.36 18.82 1.66
CA ASN A 415 30.49 18.40 0.57
C ASN A 415 30.34 16.87 0.48
N GLU A 416 31.39 16.09 0.76
CA GLU A 416 31.31 14.61 0.80
C GLU A 416 30.93 14.04 2.20
N GLY A 417 30.64 14.88 3.19
CA GLY A 417 30.25 14.46 4.55
C GLY A 417 31.40 13.94 5.43
N TYR A 418 32.65 14.30 5.13
CA TYR A 418 33.84 13.99 5.93
C TYR A 418 34.07 15.02 7.05
N ASP A 419 33.03 15.30 7.84
CA ASP A 419 32.98 16.42 8.80
C ASP A 419 34.18 16.48 9.76
N SER A 420 34.56 15.35 10.36
CA SER A 420 35.72 15.28 11.29
C SER A 420 37.04 15.69 10.61
N THR A 421 37.22 15.38 9.33
CA THR A 421 38.40 15.78 8.56
C THR A 421 38.31 17.24 8.14
N ALA A 422 37.12 17.74 7.77
CA ALA A 422 36.88 19.16 7.54
C ALA A 422 37.27 20.01 8.77
N TYR A 423 36.85 19.59 9.97
CA TYR A 423 37.17 20.30 11.23
C TYR A 423 38.68 20.36 11.52
N ARG A 424 39.42 19.27 11.27
CA ARG A 424 40.89 19.26 11.43
C ARG A 424 41.59 20.13 10.39
N THR A 425 41.08 20.14 9.16
CA THR A 425 41.60 21.00 8.09
C THR A 425 41.37 22.48 8.42
N LEU A 426 40.21 22.85 8.98
CA LEU A 426 39.92 24.19 9.48
C LEU A 426 40.76 24.57 10.71
N GLU A 427 40.95 23.65 11.67
CA GLU A 427 41.84 23.86 12.82
C GLU A 427 43.26 24.19 12.38
N ARG A 428 43.76 23.45 11.38
CA ARG A 428 45.06 23.67 10.76
C ARG A 428 45.13 25.00 10.01
N TRP A 429 44.13 25.33 9.20
CA TRP A 429 44.01 26.63 8.52
C TRP A 429 44.14 27.79 9.51
N LEU A 430 43.44 27.69 10.63
CA LEU A 430 43.47 28.70 11.68
C LEU A 430 44.83 28.80 12.35
N SER A 431 45.54 27.69 12.56
CA SER A 431 46.91 27.72 13.13
C SER A 431 47.94 28.40 12.23
N VAL A 432 47.71 28.39 10.91
CA VAL A 432 48.58 29.05 9.93
C VAL A 432 48.25 30.54 9.82
N LYS A 433 46.95 30.90 9.74
CA LYS A 433 46.52 32.31 9.55
C LYS A 433 46.49 33.12 10.86
N TYR A 434 46.16 32.49 11.98
CA TYR A 434 46.04 33.09 13.32
C TYR A 434 46.84 32.30 14.39
N PRO A 435 48.18 32.21 14.28
CA PRO A 435 49.02 31.47 15.24
C PRO A 435 48.99 32.02 16.67
N GLN A 436 48.40 33.21 16.89
CA GLN A 436 48.13 33.79 18.20
C GLN A 436 46.88 33.21 18.90
N ILE A 437 46.02 32.48 18.18
CA ILE A 437 44.81 31.82 18.72
C ILE A 437 45.12 30.35 19.00
N ILE A 438 45.67 29.63 18.02
CA ILE A 438 46.08 28.24 18.14
C ILE A 438 47.50 28.06 17.60
N ASN A 439 48.37 27.46 18.42
CA ASN A 439 49.74 27.15 18.02
C ASN A 439 49.77 25.96 17.06
N PRO A 440 50.51 25.98 15.95
CA PRO A 440 50.68 24.83 15.05
C PRO A 440 51.21 23.53 15.71
N LYS A 441 51.66 23.58 16.97
CA LYS A 441 52.08 22.42 17.76
C LYS A 441 50.97 21.78 18.60
N ASP A 442 49.85 22.46 18.76
CA ASP A 442 48.74 22.08 19.65
C ASP A 442 47.51 21.55 18.85
N LEU A 443 47.74 21.15 17.58
CA LEU A 443 46.74 20.56 16.68
C LEU A 443 46.28 19.17 17.17
N SER A 444 45.02 18.81 16.90
CA SER A 444 44.48 17.47 17.18
C SER A 444 45.19 16.39 16.35
N SER A 445 45.53 15.23 16.96
CA SER A 445 46.08 14.09 16.21
C SER A 445 45.01 13.08 15.76
N ASP A 446 45.34 12.27 14.76
CA ASP A 446 44.48 11.18 14.26
C ASP A 446 44.13 10.12 15.32
N ALA A 447 44.93 10.02 16.39
CA ALA A 447 44.76 9.02 17.44
C ALA A 447 43.88 9.49 18.60
N ASP A 448 43.55 10.79 18.67
CA ASP A 448 42.85 11.41 19.81
C ASP A 448 41.31 11.40 19.68
N LEU A 449 40.77 10.86 18.59
CA LEU A 449 39.34 10.92 18.27
C LEU A 449 38.66 9.54 18.38
N GLY A 450 38.04 9.29 19.52
CA GLY A 450 37.12 8.18 19.73
C GLY A 450 35.69 8.49 19.26
N PHE A 451 34.78 7.51 19.45
CA PHE A 451 33.37 7.55 19.05
C PHE A 451 32.57 8.75 19.60
N THR A 452 33.07 9.45 20.62
CA THR A 452 32.40 10.59 21.29
C THR A 452 32.96 11.97 20.93
N ASP A 453 34.07 12.04 20.19
CA ASP A 453 34.96 13.21 20.29
C ASP A 453 34.82 14.20 19.13
N ARG A 454 33.99 13.87 18.11
CA ARG A 454 33.61 14.76 16.99
C ARG A 454 33.04 16.09 17.47
N GLN A 455 32.11 16.06 18.44
CA GLN A 455 31.48 17.29 18.96
C GLN A 455 32.50 18.16 19.72
N ILE A 456 33.41 17.53 20.48
CA ILE A 456 34.44 18.25 21.24
C ILE A 456 35.39 18.98 20.29
N LEU A 457 35.75 18.35 19.16
CA LEU A 457 36.53 18.98 18.10
C LEU A 457 35.75 20.13 17.43
N HIS A 458 34.49 19.91 17.05
CA HIS A 458 33.62 20.95 16.48
C HIS A 458 33.56 22.19 17.37
N ASP A 459 33.21 22.00 18.66
CA ASP A 459 33.01 23.11 19.60
C ASP A 459 34.31 23.88 19.83
N ARG A 460 35.44 23.17 19.91
CA ARG A 460 36.78 23.76 20.06
C ARG A 460 37.19 24.61 18.85
N VAL A 461 37.03 24.07 17.64
CA VAL A 461 37.41 24.77 16.40
C VAL A 461 36.47 25.97 16.18
N THR A 462 35.17 25.81 16.45
CA THR A 462 34.19 26.90 16.39
C THR A 462 34.53 28.03 17.35
N GLU A 463 34.86 27.73 18.60
CA GLU A 463 35.29 28.74 19.58
C GLU A 463 36.55 29.50 19.12
N PHE A 464 37.54 28.81 18.52
CA PHE A 464 38.72 29.49 17.97
C PHE A 464 38.40 30.37 16.74
N PHE A 465 37.49 29.95 15.86
CA PHE A 465 37.03 30.78 14.74
C PHE A 465 36.21 31.99 15.22
N ILE A 466 35.40 31.84 16.27
CA ILE A 466 34.71 32.96 16.94
C ILE A 466 35.74 33.96 17.50
N GLN A 467 36.80 33.48 18.15
CA GLN A 467 37.89 34.33 18.63
C GLN A 467 38.62 35.05 17.49
N ALA A 468 38.77 34.42 16.32
CA ALA A 468 39.33 35.06 15.13
C ALA A 468 38.42 36.17 14.59
N ALA A 469 37.10 35.93 14.52
CA ALA A 469 36.13 36.95 14.13
C ALA A 469 36.10 38.14 15.11
N GLN A 470 36.27 37.89 16.40
CA GLN A 470 36.34 38.93 17.45
C GLN A 470 37.57 39.84 17.36
N LEU A 471 38.60 39.50 16.56
CA LEU A 471 39.73 40.40 16.30
C LEU A 471 39.32 41.64 15.45
N SER A 472 38.20 41.57 14.72
CA SER A 472 37.68 42.67 13.88
C SER A 472 36.25 43.09 14.27
N PRO A 473 36.02 43.60 15.49
CA PRO A 473 34.67 43.77 16.05
C PRO A 473 33.83 44.89 15.42
N SER A 474 34.40 45.72 14.53
CA SER A 474 33.67 46.80 13.83
C SER A 474 33.05 46.40 12.50
N GLY A 475 33.26 45.16 12.02
CA GLY A 475 32.76 44.68 10.72
C GLY A 475 33.53 45.20 9.50
N GLU A 476 33.95 46.48 9.48
CA GLU A 476 34.67 47.12 8.36
C GLU A 476 36.00 46.45 7.97
N GLN A 477 36.58 45.62 8.85
CA GLN A 477 37.80 44.85 8.60
C GLN A 477 37.62 43.36 8.92
N MET A 478 36.40 42.84 8.76
CA MET A 478 36.09 41.43 8.98
C MET A 478 36.67 40.57 7.84
N ASP A 479 37.38 39.51 8.22
CA ASP A 479 38.01 38.55 7.30
C ASP A 479 36.97 37.57 6.72
N PRO A 480 36.67 37.60 5.40
CA PRO A 480 35.61 36.78 4.83
C PRO A 480 35.87 35.28 4.97
N ASP A 481 37.14 34.84 4.92
CA ASP A 481 37.48 33.41 5.04
C ASP A 481 37.19 32.87 6.44
N VAL A 482 37.29 33.70 7.49
CA VAL A 482 36.89 33.33 8.86
C VAL A 482 35.39 33.09 8.94
N GLN A 483 34.58 33.92 8.26
CA GLN A 483 33.14 33.70 8.17
C GLN A 483 32.78 32.49 7.29
N VAL A 484 33.52 32.23 6.21
CA VAL A 484 33.36 30.98 5.44
C VAL A 484 33.65 29.77 6.30
N GLY A 485 34.73 29.78 7.10
CA GLY A 485 35.05 28.70 8.04
C GLY A 485 33.99 28.49 9.13
N LEU A 486 33.46 29.58 9.71
CA LEU A 486 32.32 29.52 10.64
C LEU A 486 31.06 28.96 9.97
N GLY A 487 30.75 29.41 8.75
CA GLY A 487 29.61 28.93 7.98
C GLY A 487 29.70 27.43 7.68
N VAL A 488 30.89 26.94 7.33
CA VAL A 488 31.16 25.50 7.14
C VAL A 488 30.97 24.71 8.45
N LEU A 489 31.46 25.20 9.58
CA LEU A 489 31.29 24.55 10.89
C LEU A 489 29.81 24.45 11.27
N PHE A 490 29.07 25.56 11.21
CA PHE A 490 27.64 25.58 11.50
C PHE A 490 26.82 24.75 10.51
N TYR A 491 27.19 24.70 9.22
CA TYR A 491 26.57 23.82 8.23
C TYR A 491 26.76 22.33 8.58
N CYS A 492 27.98 21.91 8.94
CA CYS A 492 28.27 20.53 9.38
C CYS A 492 27.59 20.14 10.72
N ALA A 493 27.16 21.13 11.51
CA ALA A 493 26.40 20.96 12.74
C ALA A 493 24.87 21.13 12.57
N GLU A 494 24.40 21.32 11.32
CA GLU A 494 23.00 21.58 10.95
C GLU A 494 22.40 22.85 11.60
N GLU A 495 23.26 23.77 12.06
CA GLU A 495 22.88 25.08 12.60
C GLU A 495 22.70 26.09 11.47
N TYR A 496 21.84 25.75 10.49
CA TYR A 496 21.76 26.43 9.19
C TYR A 496 21.50 27.95 9.29
N ASP A 497 20.71 28.42 10.24
CA ASP A 497 20.47 29.87 10.42
C ASP A 497 21.78 30.63 10.70
N LYS A 498 22.67 30.07 11.53
CA LYS A 498 23.99 30.66 11.82
C LYS A 498 24.92 30.57 10.61
N ALA A 499 24.83 29.49 9.83
CA ALA A 499 25.58 29.35 8.60
C ALA A 499 25.15 30.38 7.54
N VAL A 500 23.83 30.65 7.41
CA VAL A 500 23.27 31.71 6.58
C VAL A 500 23.78 33.08 7.02
N ASP A 501 23.76 33.38 8.32
CA ASP A 501 24.31 34.63 8.87
C ASP A 501 25.80 34.80 8.51
N CYS A 502 26.61 33.75 8.68
CA CYS A 502 28.04 33.76 8.35
C CYS A 502 28.31 33.98 6.85
N PHE A 503 27.64 33.23 5.96
CA PHE A 503 27.85 33.40 4.52
C PHE A 503 27.32 34.75 4.02
N SER A 504 26.22 35.26 4.58
CA SER A 504 25.68 36.59 4.27
C SER A 504 26.64 37.70 4.73
N ALA A 505 27.26 37.56 5.91
CA ALA A 505 28.27 38.49 6.40
C ALA A 505 29.54 38.48 5.52
N ALA A 506 30.02 37.29 5.13
CA ALA A 506 31.15 37.14 4.21
C ALA A 506 30.89 37.83 2.85
N LEU A 507 29.68 37.66 2.32
CA LEU A 507 29.23 38.30 1.09
C LEU A 507 29.23 39.83 1.20
N ALA A 508 28.57 40.37 2.23
CA ALA A 508 28.48 41.82 2.45
C ALA A 508 29.86 42.49 2.62
N SER A 509 30.80 41.83 3.31
CA SER A 509 32.19 42.31 3.42
C SER A 509 32.87 42.38 2.05
N THR A 510 32.73 41.31 1.25
CA THR A 510 33.34 41.18 -0.09
C THR A 510 32.75 42.18 -1.09
N GLU A 511 31.44 42.43 -1.05
CA GLU A 511 30.76 43.40 -1.93
C GLU A 511 31.12 44.85 -1.57
N SER A 512 31.22 45.17 -0.26
CA SER A 512 31.56 46.51 0.22
C SER A 512 32.96 47.00 -0.19
N GLY A 513 33.83 46.08 -0.65
CA GLY A 513 35.12 46.41 -1.26
C GLY A 513 36.25 46.72 -0.29
N THR A 514 36.09 46.43 1.00
CA THR A 514 37.15 46.56 2.02
C THR A 514 38.21 45.45 1.91
N VAL A 515 37.86 44.30 1.33
CA VAL A 515 38.77 43.19 1.02
C VAL A 515 38.64 42.79 -0.46
N ASN A 516 39.75 42.75 -1.20
CA ASN A 516 39.77 42.45 -2.64
C ASN A 516 39.61 40.94 -2.93
N GLN A 517 38.40 40.39 -2.75
CA GLN A 517 38.03 39.00 -3.11
C GLN A 517 36.88 38.94 -4.14
N ARG A 518 36.67 39.98 -4.95
CA ARG A 518 35.59 40.04 -5.96
C ARG A 518 35.56 38.86 -6.95
N GLU A 519 36.72 38.26 -7.25
CA GLU A 519 36.83 37.07 -8.11
C GLU A 519 36.24 35.78 -7.47
N GLN A 520 35.71 35.83 -6.23
CA GLN A 520 35.13 34.70 -5.50
C GLN A 520 33.65 34.87 -5.12
N LEU A 521 32.98 35.96 -5.54
CA LEU A 521 31.59 36.27 -5.14
C LEU A 521 30.59 35.15 -5.49
N HIS A 522 30.73 34.51 -6.66
CA HIS A 522 29.88 33.39 -7.07
C HIS A 522 29.98 32.20 -6.11
N LEU A 523 31.16 31.96 -5.53
CA LEU A 523 31.39 30.88 -4.55
C LEU A 523 30.70 31.16 -3.21
N LEU A 524 30.55 32.43 -2.81
CA LEU A 524 29.80 32.80 -1.60
C LEU A 524 28.30 32.64 -1.83
N TRP A 525 27.79 33.13 -2.97
CA TRP A 525 26.40 32.96 -3.38
C TRP A 525 25.97 31.48 -3.45
N ASN A 526 26.78 30.59 -4.04
CA ASN A 526 26.47 29.16 -4.05
C ASN A 526 26.52 28.51 -2.65
N ARG A 527 27.38 28.95 -1.73
CA ARG A 527 27.40 28.43 -0.35
C ARG A 527 26.18 28.89 0.44
N LEU A 528 25.74 30.14 0.23
CA LEU A 528 24.50 30.66 0.79
C LEU A 528 23.30 29.87 0.26
N GLY A 529 23.20 29.68 -1.06
CA GLY A 529 22.16 28.86 -1.69
C GLY A 529 22.13 27.42 -1.16
N ALA A 530 23.29 26.77 -1.04
CA ALA A 530 23.38 25.42 -0.49
C ALA A 530 22.88 25.35 0.96
N THR A 531 23.22 26.36 1.78
CA THR A 531 22.75 26.44 3.17
C THR A 531 21.23 26.67 3.24
N LEU A 532 20.69 27.56 2.40
CA LEU A 532 19.26 27.84 2.31
C LEU A 532 18.48 26.59 1.88
N ALA A 533 18.91 25.88 0.83
CA ALA A 533 18.25 24.66 0.35
C ALA A 533 18.20 23.57 1.43
N ASN A 534 19.33 23.30 2.11
CA ASN A 534 19.40 22.32 3.21
C ASN A 534 18.56 22.72 4.44
N SER A 535 18.37 24.03 4.68
CA SER A 535 17.46 24.54 5.72
C SER A 535 15.96 24.38 5.39
N GLY A 536 15.62 23.87 4.20
CA GLY A 536 14.26 23.77 3.69
C GLY A 536 13.78 25.00 2.91
N ARG A 537 14.60 26.05 2.80
CA ARG A 537 14.30 27.31 2.10
C ARG A 537 14.75 27.23 0.63
N SER A 538 14.27 26.22 -0.10
CA SER A 538 14.70 25.95 -1.48
C SER A 538 14.26 27.03 -2.48
N GLU A 539 13.21 27.82 -2.20
CA GLU A 539 12.81 28.97 -3.03
C GLU A 539 13.86 30.10 -2.95
N GLU A 540 14.26 30.51 -1.75
CA GLU A 540 15.31 31.53 -1.54
C GLU A 540 16.69 31.04 -2.02
N ALA A 541 16.93 29.72 -2.01
CA ALA A 541 18.14 29.14 -2.56
C ALA A 541 18.26 29.34 -4.08
N ILE A 542 17.15 29.31 -4.83
CA ILE A 542 17.13 29.53 -6.28
C ILE A 542 17.70 30.92 -6.61
N GLU A 543 17.22 31.97 -5.95
CA GLU A 543 17.73 33.34 -6.13
C GLU A 543 19.25 33.41 -5.88
N ALA A 544 19.74 32.77 -4.82
CA ALA A 544 21.17 32.73 -4.52
C ALA A 544 22.01 31.99 -5.58
N TYR A 545 21.50 30.90 -6.18
CA TYR A 545 22.18 30.24 -7.30
C TYR A 545 22.11 31.04 -8.59
N GLU A 546 21.01 31.75 -8.86
CA GLU A 546 20.89 32.65 -10.00
C GLU A 546 21.92 33.80 -9.89
N GLN A 547 22.11 34.40 -8.71
CA GLN A 547 23.20 35.38 -8.51
C GLN A 547 24.59 34.76 -8.75
N ALA A 548 24.83 33.53 -8.31
CA ALA A 548 26.09 32.83 -8.60
C ALA A 548 26.32 32.60 -10.11
N LEU A 549 25.26 32.26 -10.85
CA LEU A 549 25.30 32.02 -12.30
C LEU A 549 25.34 33.32 -13.12
N ASN A 550 24.75 34.41 -12.65
CA ASN A 550 24.87 35.74 -13.25
C ASN A 550 26.32 36.27 -13.18
N ILE A 551 27.06 35.92 -12.12
CA ILE A 551 28.48 36.24 -11.97
C ILE A 551 29.36 35.27 -12.79
N ASN A 552 29.04 33.98 -12.81
CA ASN A 552 29.77 32.96 -13.58
C ASN A 552 28.82 31.91 -14.18
N ALA A 553 28.43 32.13 -15.43
CA ALA A 553 27.44 31.30 -16.13
C ALA A 553 27.85 29.82 -16.31
N ASN A 554 29.17 29.54 -16.30
CA ASN A 554 29.77 28.21 -16.44
C ASN A 554 30.06 27.52 -15.10
N PHE A 555 29.55 28.04 -13.98
CA PHE A 555 29.68 27.44 -12.65
C PHE A 555 28.75 26.22 -12.52
N VAL A 556 29.23 25.06 -12.99
CA VAL A 556 28.47 23.80 -13.10
C VAL A 556 27.82 23.40 -11.77
N ARG A 557 28.55 23.53 -10.65
CA ARG A 557 28.02 23.22 -9.30
C ARG A 557 26.82 24.08 -8.90
N ALA A 558 26.82 25.39 -9.17
CA ALA A 558 25.64 26.23 -8.90
C ALA A 558 24.44 25.82 -9.76
N ARG A 559 24.67 25.44 -11.01
CA ARG A 559 23.62 24.94 -11.91
C ARG A 559 23.08 23.56 -11.49
N TYR A 560 23.95 22.67 -10.99
CA TYR A 560 23.55 21.41 -10.38
C TYR A 560 22.67 21.62 -9.14
N ASN A 561 23.14 22.45 -8.20
CA ASN A 561 22.42 22.75 -6.96
C ASN A 561 21.08 23.46 -7.18
N LEU A 562 21.01 24.34 -8.18
CA LEU A 562 19.76 24.93 -8.68
C LEU A 562 18.80 23.84 -9.15
N GLY A 563 19.28 22.88 -9.95
CA GLY A 563 18.50 21.70 -10.36
C GLY A 563 17.98 20.87 -9.18
N VAL A 564 18.79 20.65 -8.14
CA VAL A 564 18.35 19.98 -6.89
C VAL A 564 17.28 20.79 -6.15
N SER A 565 17.41 22.11 -6.08
CA SER A 565 16.41 22.96 -5.43
C SER A 565 15.08 22.96 -6.19
N CYS A 566 15.10 22.91 -7.53
CA CYS A 566 13.91 22.67 -8.35
C CYS A 566 13.26 21.30 -8.07
N ILE A 567 14.05 20.23 -7.82
CA ILE A 567 13.52 18.91 -7.39
C ILE A 567 12.80 19.04 -6.03
N ASN A 568 13.42 19.72 -5.06
CA ASN A 568 12.87 19.88 -3.71
C ASN A 568 11.48 20.57 -3.69
N ILE A 569 11.22 21.48 -4.64
CA ILE A 569 9.92 22.17 -4.80
C ILE A 569 8.98 21.51 -5.82
N GLY A 570 9.39 20.40 -6.47
CA GLY A 570 8.57 19.65 -7.42
C GLY A 570 8.60 20.15 -8.88
N CYS A 571 9.44 21.13 -9.19
CA CYS A 571 9.68 21.68 -10.54
C CYS A 571 10.60 20.78 -11.37
N TYR A 572 10.14 19.55 -11.65
CA TYR A 572 10.93 18.54 -12.36
C TYR A 572 11.36 18.93 -13.80
N PRO A 573 10.56 19.63 -14.63
CA PRO A 573 11.00 20.09 -15.96
C PRO A 573 12.18 21.06 -15.88
N GLU A 574 12.11 22.03 -14.98
CA GLU A 574 13.12 23.06 -14.75
C GLU A 574 14.38 22.41 -14.16
N ALA A 575 14.23 21.51 -13.18
CA ALA A 575 15.31 20.69 -12.66
C ALA A 575 16.05 19.92 -13.77
N ALA A 576 15.31 19.28 -14.68
CA ALA A 576 15.89 18.55 -15.79
C ALA A 576 16.64 19.48 -16.76
N GLN A 577 16.14 20.69 -17.03
CA GLN A 577 16.83 21.69 -17.84
C GLN A 577 18.16 22.13 -17.20
N HIS A 578 18.17 22.42 -15.90
CA HIS A 578 19.39 22.81 -15.19
C HIS A 578 20.42 21.68 -15.14
N LEU A 579 20.00 20.45 -14.81
CA LEU A 579 20.88 19.27 -14.78
C LEU A 579 21.44 18.90 -16.17
N LEU A 580 20.62 18.97 -17.23
CA LEU A 580 21.09 18.78 -18.62
C LEU A 580 22.04 19.90 -19.06
N GLY A 581 21.78 21.15 -18.64
CA GLY A 581 22.68 22.27 -18.89
C GLY A 581 24.03 22.13 -18.16
N ALA A 582 24.04 21.57 -16.95
CA ALA A 582 25.28 21.25 -16.23
C ALA A 582 26.07 20.13 -16.93
N LEU A 583 25.39 19.08 -17.42
CA LEU A 583 26.02 18.02 -18.22
C LEU A 583 26.55 18.53 -19.58
N SER A 584 25.87 19.47 -20.24
CA SER A 584 26.34 20.02 -21.52
C SER A 584 27.65 20.82 -21.36
N MET A 585 27.87 21.42 -20.19
CA MET A 585 29.13 22.10 -19.85
C MET A 585 30.33 21.14 -19.72
N HIS A 586 30.11 19.86 -19.42
CA HIS A 586 31.18 18.85 -19.47
C HIS A 586 31.54 18.44 -20.91
N ARG A 587 30.62 18.55 -21.87
CA ARG A 587 30.80 18.08 -23.26
C ARG A 587 31.67 18.95 -24.16
N VAL A 588 31.91 20.23 -23.81
CA VAL A 588 32.70 21.14 -24.67
C VAL A 588 34.12 20.59 -24.92
N VAL A 589 34.72 19.97 -23.90
CA VAL A 589 36.04 19.31 -24.01
C VAL A 589 36.01 18.10 -24.94
N GLU A 590 34.91 17.34 -24.98
CA GLU A 590 34.76 16.21 -25.91
C GLU A 590 34.63 16.68 -27.36
N GLN A 591 33.94 17.80 -27.62
CA GLN A 591 33.80 18.36 -28.97
C GLN A 591 35.09 19.01 -29.46
N GLU A 592 35.71 19.91 -28.69
CA GLU A 592 36.99 20.53 -29.09
C GLU A 592 38.12 19.49 -29.14
N GLY A 593 38.10 18.49 -28.26
CA GLY A 593 39.00 17.34 -28.29
C GLY A 593 38.84 16.50 -29.56
N ARG A 594 37.59 16.26 -30.01
CA ARG A 594 37.31 15.59 -31.30
C ARG A 594 37.75 16.42 -32.50
N GLU A 595 37.57 17.74 -32.47
CA GLU A 595 38.01 18.61 -33.56
C GLU A 595 39.54 18.67 -33.66
N ARG A 596 40.26 18.85 -32.53
CA ARG A 596 41.73 18.72 -32.50
C ARG A 596 42.21 17.32 -32.89
N ALA A 597 41.54 16.26 -32.45
CA ALA A 597 41.89 14.90 -32.86
C ALA A 597 41.72 14.72 -34.38
N ARG A 598 40.67 15.27 -34.99
CA ARG A 598 40.48 15.28 -36.45
C ARG A 598 41.55 16.10 -37.18
N GLU A 599 41.97 17.24 -36.63
CA GLU A 599 43.08 18.03 -37.19
C GLU A 599 44.43 17.30 -37.11
N ILE A 600 44.69 16.59 -36.01
CA ILE A 600 45.95 15.85 -35.77
C ILE A 600 46.00 14.54 -36.58
N ILE A 601 44.88 13.83 -36.70
CA ILE A 601 44.76 12.53 -37.41
C ILE A 601 44.53 12.73 -38.93
N GLY A 602 44.38 13.97 -39.40
CA GLY A 602 44.27 14.33 -40.83
C GLY A 602 45.46 13.94 -41.73
N GLY A 603 46.49 13.27 -41.19
CA GLY A 603 47.60 12.66 -41.91
C GLY A 603 47.37 11.18 -42.25
N ASP A 604 46.55 10.91 -43.28
CA ASP A 604 46.52 9.66 -44.06
C ASP A 604 46.43 8.33 -43.27
N GLY A 605 45.40 8.21 -42.41
CA GLY A 605 45.07 6.97 -41.71
C GLY A 605 43.76 7.05 -40.93
N GLY A 606 42.63 6.79 -41.59
CA GLY A 606 41.30 6.92 -40.98
C GLY A 606 41.08 5.97 -39.80
N VAL A 607 40.85 6.54 -38.62
CA VAL A 607 40.38 5.86 -37.41
C VAL A 607 38.85 5.79 -37.45
N ASP A 608 38.30 4.66 -37.04
CA ASP A 608 36.87 4.39 -36.92
C ASP A 608 36.22 5.23 -35.80
N ASP A 609 34.98 5.70 -35.99
CA ASP A 609 34.22 6.39 -34.93
C ASP A 609 34.10 5.49 -33.68
N GLU A 610 33.99 4.15 -33.81
CA GLU A 610 33.97 3.20 -32.67
C GLU A 610 35.34 3.04 -31.96
N GLN A 611 36.44 3.45 -32.60
CA GLN A 611 37.75 3.58 -31.94
C GLN A 611 37.92 4.95 -31.30
N LEU A 612 37.47 6.01 -31.96
CA LEU A 612 37.47 7.37 -31.42
C LEU A 612 36.56 7.48 -30.17
N GLU A 613 35.42 6.79 -30.17
CA GLU A 613 34.49 6.73 -29.04
C GLU A 613 35.10 5.95 -27.87
N ARG A 614 35.85 4.86 -28.12
CA ARG A 614 36.65 4.16 -27.08
C ARG A 614 37.81 4.99 -26.51
N MET A 615 38.45 5.84 -27.31
CA MET A 615 39.53 6.72 -26.84
C MET A 615 39.02 7.89 -25.98
N ILE A 616 37.75 8.28 -26.14
CA ILE A 616 37.13 9.39 -25.38
C ILE A 616 36.39 8.88 -24.14
N HIS A 617 35.97 7.60 -24.11
CA HIS A 617 35.20 7.01 -23.02
C HIS A 617 35.95 6.78 -21.69
N ILE A 618 37.21 7.21 -21.56
CA ILE A 618 38.03 7.03 -20.34
C ILE A 618 38.48 8.39 -19.78
N SER A 619 37.56 9.36 -19.65
CA SER A 619 37.83 10.51 -18.79
C SER A 619 37.79 10.05 -17.33
N GLN A 620 38.95 9.98 -16.67
CA GLN A 620 39.10 9.36 -15.34
C GLN A 620 38.44 10.19 -14.22
N ASN A 621 38.02 11.41 -14.52
CA ASN A 621 37.47 12.40 -13.61
C ASN A 621 36.07 12.87 -14.06
N GLN A 622 35.05 11.99 -14.10
CA GLN A 622 33.65 12.37 -14.36
C GLN A 622 32.90 12.75 -13.07
N SER A 623 31.78 13.48 -13.21
CA SER A 623 30.84 13.74 -12.12
C SER A 623 29.78 12.65 -12.07
N THR A 624 29.79 11.81 -11.04
CA THR A 624 28.76 10.78 -10.83
C THR A 624 27.42 11.39 -10.42
N ASN A 625 27.48 12.41 -9.55
CA ASN A 625 26.31 13.00 -8.89
C ASN A 625 25.33 13.63 -9.88
N LEU A 626 25.82 14.24 -10.97
CA LEU A 626 24.99 14.80 -12.05
C LEU A 626 24.15 13.72 -12.77
N TYR A 627 24.75 12.59 -13.13
CA TYR A 627 24.05 11.49 -13.80
C TYR A 627 23.10 10.75 -12.86
N ASP A 628 23.51 10.52 -11.61
CA ASP A 628 22.67 9.86 -10.60
C ASP A 628 21.47 10.72 -10.19
N THR A 629 21.59 12.05 -10.18
CA THR A 629 20.50 12.98 -9.85
C THR A 629 19.53 13.23 -11.01
N LEU A 630 20.00 13.15 -12.27
CA LEU A 630 19.12 13.21 -13.44
C LEU A 630 18.29 11.92 -13.62
N ARG A 631 18.74 10.78 -13.10
CA ARG A 631 18.09 9.48 -13.32
C ARG A 631 16.67 9.40 -12.72
N PRO A 632 16.38 9.86 -11.49
CA PRO A 632 15.01 9.86 -10.92
C PRO A 632 14.06 10.83 -11.61
N THR A 633 14.51 12.01 -12.04
CA THR A 633 13.65 13.03 -12.66
C THR A 633 13.14 12.60 -14.05
N MET A 634 13.83 11.64 -14.69
CA MET A 634 13.42 11.00 -15.95
C MET A 634 12.97 9.53 -15.79
N ALA A 635 12.81 9.03 -14.56
CA ALA A 635 12.48 7.63 -14.32
C ALA A 635 11.01 7.31 -14.70
N VAL A 636 10.84 6.49 -15.73
CA VAL A 636 9.54 5.93 -16.12
C VAL A 636 9.07 4.92 -15.06
N ALA A 637 7.93 5.21 -14.42
CA ALA A 637 7.37 4.39 -13.34
C ALA A 637 7.02 2.96 -13.81
N THR A 638 7.20 1.99 -12.92
CA THR A 638 6.78 0.60 -13.16
C THR A 638 5.28 0.41 -12.91
N GLY A 639 4.68 -0.64 -13.46
CA GLY A 639 3.29 -0.99 -13.16
C GLY A 639 3.04 -1.20 -11.66
N ALA A 640 3.95 -1.85 -10.94
CA ALA A 640 3.91 -2.01 -9.49
C ALA A 640 3.78 -0.65 -8.76
N GLN A 641 4.61 0.33 -9.14
CA GLN A 641 4.55 1.70 -8.60
C GLN A 641 3.23 2.40 -8.94
N LEU A 642 2.72 2.25 -10.16
CA LEU A 642 1.42 2.81 -10.54
C LEU A 642 0.26 2.19 -9.75
N ILE A 643 0.28 0.87 -9.51
CA ILE A 643 -0.74 0.18 -8.70
C ILE A 643 -0.69 0.70 -7.26
N ALA A 644 0.49 0.71 -6.64
CA ALA A 644 0.67 1.15 -5.26
C ALA A 644 0.29 2.63 -5.05
N ARG A 645 0.73 3.53 -5.94
CA ARG A 645 0.33 4.95 -5.92
C ARG A 645 -1.19 5.12 -6.10
N THR A 646 -1.79 4.41 -7.06
CA THR A 646 -3.26 4.44 -7.23
C THR A 646 -3.99 4.00 -5.96
N LEU A 647 -3.51 2.96 -5.26
CA LEU A 647 -4.14 2.49 -4.02
C LEU A 647 -4.06 3.54 -2.91
N ARG A 648 -2.90 4.17 -2.73
CA ARG A 648 -2.73 5.32 -1.81
C ARG A 648 -3.72 6.44 -2.18
N ASP A 649 -3.79 6.81 -3.45
CA ASP A 649 -4.52 7.99 -3.92
C ASP A 649 -6.05 7.79 -3.95
N VAL A 650 -6.56 6.55 -4.01
CA VAL A 650 -7.99 6.25 -3.74
C VAL A 650 -8.31 6.12 -2.24
N GLY A 651 -7.32 6.27 -1.35
CA GLY A 651 -7.47 6.24 0.10
C GLY A 651 -7.47 4.83 0.71
N VAL A 652 -6.56 3.94 0.26
CA VAL A 652 -6.32 2.63 0.88
C VAL A 652 -5.25 2.76 1.97
N ASP A 653 -5.68 2.62 3.22
CA ASP A 653 -4.80 2.67 4.39
C ASP A 653 -4.16 1.30 4.71
N VAL A 654 -4.84 0.19 4.37
CA VAL A 654 -4.46 -1.19 4.74
C VAL A 654 -4.71 -2.16 3.59
N ILE A 655 -3.73 -3.02 3.30
CA ILE A 655 -3.83 -4.16 2.38
C ILE A 655 -3.64 -5.45 3.18
N PHE A 656 -4.55 -6.39 3.04
CA PHE A 656 -4.43 -7.75 3.57
C PHE A 656 -3.97 -8.66 2.42
N GLY A 657 -2.94 -9.47 2.58
CA GLY A 657 -2.46 -10.26 1.44
C GLY A 657 -1.53 -11.40 1.75
N ILE A 658 -1.05 -12.03 0.70
CA ILE A 658 0.06 -12.99 0.73
C ILE A 658 0.78 -12.86 -0.61
N VAL A 659 2.10 -12.69 -0.53
CA VAL A 659 2.94 -12.34 -1.67
C VAL A 659 3.62 -13.55 -2.28
N GLY A 660 4.01 -13.38 -3.53
CA GLY A 660 4.73 -14.34 -4.38
C GLY A 660 4.73 -13.77 -5.79
N ILE A 661 5.38 -14.46 -6.74
CA ILE A 661 5.39 -14.01 -8.14
C ILE A 661 3.94 -13.94 -8.66
N PRO A 662 3.51 -12.85 -9.33
CA PRO A 662 4.24 -11.62 -9.67
C PRO A 662 3.97 -10.40 -8.75
N VAL A 663 3.26 -10.55 -7.62
CA VAL A 663 2.73 -9.40 -6.84
C VAL A 663 3.63 -8.87 -5.73
N VAL A 664 4.84 -9.42 -5.54
CA VAL A 664 5.78 -8.97 -4.49
C VAL A 664 6.06 -7.46 -4.62
N GLU A 665 6.40 -7.00 -5.82
CA GLU A 665 6.74 -5.60 -6.10
C GLU A 665 5.60 -4.63 -5.75
N ILE A 666 4.33 -5.02 -5.96
CA ILE A 666 3.17 -4.21 -5.58
C ILE A 666 3.11 -4.02 -4.06
N ALA A 667 3.43 -5.07 -3.28
CA ALA A 667 3.39 -5.02 -1.82
C ALA A 667 4.53 -4.16 -1.26
N GLU A 668 5.75 -4.31 -1.78
CA GLU A 668 6.90 -3.50 -1.36
C GLU A 668 6.68 -2.01 -1.71
N GLU A 669 6.21 -1.69 -2.90
CA GLU A 669 5.89 -0.30 -3.29
C GLU A 669 4.74 0.28 -2.45
N ALA A 670 3.73 -0.53 -2.08
CA ALA A 670 2.68 -0.10 -1.16
C ALA A 670 3.24 0.22 0.25
N ILE A 671 4.16 -0.62 0.76
CA ILE A 671 4.85 -0.40 2.05
C ILE A 671 5.70 0.88 2.00
N ASN A 672 6.45 1.10 0.92
CA ASN A 672 7.27 2.30 0.72
C ASN A 672 6.43 3.59 0.71
N LEU A 673 5.18 3.51 0.22
CA LEU A 673 4.22 4.61 0.24
C LEU A 673 3.46 4.76 1.58
N GLY A 674 3.79 3.96 2.60
CA GLY A 674 3.19 4.00 3.93
C GLY A 674 1.86 3.24 4.06
N ILE A 675 1.42 2.50 3.04
CA ILE A 675 0.24 1.63 3.14
C ILE A 675 0.58 0.45 4.04
N ARG A 676 -0.26 0.15 5.02
CA ARG A 676 -0.02 -0.95 5.95
C ARG A 676 -0.32 -2.30 5.30
N PHE A 677 0.74 -3.05 4.96
CA PHE A 677 0.62 -4.40 4.43
C PHE A 677 0.59 -5.46 5.56
N VAL A 678 -0.48 -6.25 5.59
CA VAL A 678 -0.68 -7.34 6.56
C VAL A 678 -0.65 -8.68 5.84
N ALA A 679 0.48 -9.38 5.95
CA ALA A 679 0.75 -10.66 5.30
C ALA A 679 0.21 -11.86 6.11
N PHE A 680 -0.58 -12.71 5.47
CA PHE A 680 -1.22 -13.90 6.04
C PHE A 680 -0.50 -15.20 5.67
N ARG A 681 -1.00 -16.33 6.19
CA ARG A 681 -0.52 -17.68 5.89
C ARG A 681 -1.40 -18.42 4.88
N ASN A 682 -2.60 -17.92 4.60
CA ASN A 682 -3.45 -18.38 3.51
C ASN A 682 -4.30 -17.25 2.92
N GLU A 683 -4.52 -17.26 1.60
CA GLU A 683 -5.34 -16.27 0.89
C GLU A 683 -6.81 -16.26 1.37
N GLN A 684 -7.32 -17.40 1.85
CA GLN A 684 -8.65 -17.49 2.48
C GLN A 684 -8.75 -16.53 3.68
N ALA A 685 -7.73 -16.51 4.55
CA ALA A 685 -7.75 -15.68 5.74
C ALA A 685 -7.61 -14.19 5.41
N CYS A 686 -6.73 -13.83 4.45
CA CYS A 686 -6.58 -12.43 4.04
C CYS A 686 -7.84 -11.89 3.34
N SER A 687 -8.51 -12.70 2.52
CA SER A 687 -9.74 -12.32 1.83
C SER A 687 -10.95 -12.23 2.79
N TYR A 688 -11.00 -13.06 3.85
CA TYR A 688 -11.93 -12.85 4.97
C TYR A 688 -11.64 -11.55 5.72
N ALA A 689 -10.37 -11.29 6.07
CA ALA A 689 -9.96 -10.09 6.79
C ALA A 689 -10.34 -8.81 6.01
N ALA A 690 -9.93 -8.69 4.76
CA ALA A 690 -10.28 -7.58 3.88
C ALA A 690 -11.81 -7.40 3.77
N SER A 691 -12.57 -8.49 3.64
CA SER A 691 -14.04 -8.40 3.53
C SER A 691 -14.69 -7.79 4.77
N VAL A 692 -14.29 -8.18 5.98
CA VAL A 692 -14.91 -7.65 7.20
C VAL A 692 -14.35 -6.28 7.59
N TYR A 693 -13.08 -6.01 7.30
CA TYR A 693 -12.50 -4.67 7.42
C TYR A 693 -13.38 -3.67 6.69
N GLY A 694 -13.77 -3.97 5.45
CA GLY A 694 -14.63 -3.07 4.68
C GLY A 694 -16.07 -2.93 5.18
N TYR A 695 -16.60 -3.94 5.87
CA TYR A 695 -17.86 -3.80 6.63
C TYR A 695 -17.71 -2.86 7.85
N MET A 696 -16.57 -2.94 8.55
CA MET A 696 -16.32 -2.20 9.79
C MET A 696 -15.97 -0.74 9.56
N THR A 697 -15.10 -0.45 8.58
CA THR A 697 -14.71 0.91 8.18
C THR A 697 -15.76 1.58 7.29
N GLY A 698 -16.50 0.80 6.50
CA GLY A 698 -17.40 1.33 5.49
C GLY A 698 -16.69 1.75 4.20
N ARG A 699 -15.39 1.49 4.05
CA ARG A 699 -14.58 1.64 2.83
C ARG A 699 -14.26 0.25 2.24
N PRO A 700 -14.02 0.06 0.93
CA PRO A 700 -13.51 -1.21 0.40
C PRO A 700 -12.24 -1.68 1.12
N GLY A 701 -12.25 -2.89 1.68
CA GLY A 701 -11.03 -3.55 2.13
C GLY A 701 -10.30 -4.18 0.96
N VAL A 702 -8.96 -4.08 0.94
CA VAL A 702 -8.14 -4.55 -0.20
C VAL A 702 -7.46 -5.87 0.13
N CYS A 703 -7.57 -6.82 -0.79
CA CYS A 703 -6.93 -8.13 -0.75
C CYS A 703 -5.94 -8.26 -1.91
N LEU A 704 -4.66 -8.54 -1.64
CA LEU A 704 -3.63 -8.76 -2.66
C LEU A 704 -3.11 -10.20 -2.60
N VAL A 705 -3.19 -10.93 -3.72
CA VAL A 705 -2.82 -12.35 -3.82
C VAL A 705 -2.09 -12.68 -5.13
N VAL A 706 -1.44 -13.84 -5.17
CA VAL A 706 -0.85 -14.40 -6.41
C VAL A 706 -1.92 -14.92 -7.38
N GLY A 707 -1.49 -15.23 -8.61
CA GLY A 707 -2.35 -15.82 -9.64
C GLY A 707 -2.76 -17.26 -9.36
N GLY A 708 -3.49 -17.86 -10.31
CA GLY A 708 -3.91 -19.26 -10.30
C GLY A 708 -4.39 -19.77 -8.93
N PRO A 709 -3.59 -20.57 -8.21
CA PRO A 709 -3.94 -21.08 -6.87
C PRO A 709 -4.30 -19.99 -5.85
N GLY A 710 -3.66 -18.82 -5.88
CA GLY A 710 -3.98 -17.72 -4.95
C GLY A 710 -5.40 -17.19 -5.15
N VAL A 711 -5.82 -17.06 -6.41
CA VAL A 711 -7.20 -16.70 -6.78
C VAL A 711 -8.20 -17.78 -6.32
N LEU A 712 -7.86 -19.06 -6.47
CA LEU A 712 -8.70 -20.18 -6.02
C LEU A 712 -8.88 -20.20 -4.49
N HIS A 713 -7.83 -19.93 -3.72
CA HIS A 713 -7.91 -19.82 -2.26
C HIS A 713 -8.68 -18.56 -1.80
N ALA A 714 -8.45 -17.41 -2.47
CA ALA A 714 -9.15 -16.15 -2.20
C ALA A 714 -10.67 -16.21 -2.52
N LEU A 715 -11.10 -17.14 -3.39
CA LEU A 715 -12.52 -17.35 -3.70
C LEU A 715 -13.38 -17.57 -2.45
N ALA A 716 -12.83 -18.17 -1.39
CA ALA A 716 -13.53 -18.37 -0.13
C ALA A 716 -13.99 -17.03 0.48
N GLY A 717 -13.10 -16.03 0.55
CA GLY A 717 -13.44 -14.68 1.00
C GLY A 717 -14.31 -13.91 0.03
N ILE A 718 -14.12 -14.08 -1.29
CA ILE A 718 -15.01 -13.49 -2.32
C ILE A 718 -16.45 -14.00 -2.14
N GLY A 719 -16.64 -15.31 -2.02
CA GLY A 719 -17.95 -15.93 -1.78
C GLY A 719 -18.58 -15.44 -0.48
N ASN A 720 -17.80 -15.38 0.61
CA ASN A 720 -18.26 -14.84 1.90
C ASN A 720 -18.65 -13.36 1.81
N ALA A 721 -17.86 -12.52 1.13
CA ALA A 721 -18.14 -11.10 0.93
C ALA A 721 -19.40 -10.88 0.07
N SER A 722 -19.55 -11.64 -1.02
CA SER A 722 -20.74 -11.62 -1.89
C SER A 722 -22.00 -12.04 -1.13
N ALA A 723 -21.93 -13.17 -0.41
CA ALA A 723 -23.03 -13.66 0.41
C ALA A 723 -23.42 -12.70 1.54
N ASN A 724 -22.46 -11.96 2.12
CA ASN A 724 -22.71 -11.00 3.19
C ASN A 724 -23.05 -9.57 2.73
N ASN A 725 -22.70 -9.19 1.50
CA ASN A 725 -22.72 -7.84 0.96
C ASN A 725 -21.70 -6.90 1.64
N PHE A 726 -20.45 -7.34 1.68
CA PHE A 726 -19.33 -6.57 2.20
C PHE A 726 -18.43 -6.07 1.05
N PRO A 727 -17.90 -4.82 1.12
CA PRO A 727 -17.05 -4.28 0.08
C PRO A 727 -15.63 -4.85 0.20
N LEU A 728 -15.25 -5.68 -0.76
CA LEU A 728 -13.93 -6.31 -0.89
C LEU A 728 -13.36 -6.02 -2.29
N LEU A 729 -12.22 -5.34 -2.40
CA LEU A 729 -11.45 -5.26 -3.65
C LEU A 729 -10.38 -6.34 -3.62
N VAL A 730 -10.40 -7.27 -4.58
CA VAL A 730 -9.35 -8.28 -4.77
C VAL A 730 -8.48 -7.86 -5.96
N LEU A 731 -7.17 -7.81 -5.73
CA LEU A 731 -6.14 -7.66 -6.72
C LEU A 731 -5.39 -8.99 -6.80
N ALA A 732 -5.23 -9.55 -7.99
CA ALA A 732 -4.37 -10.71 -8.17
C ALA A 732 -3.41 -10.55 -9.33
N GLY A 733 -2.19 -11.04 -9.15
CA GLY A 733 -1.27 -11.25 -10.25
C GLY A 733 -1.80 -12.31 -11.21
N SER A 734 -1.34 -12.31 -12.47
CA SER A 734 -1.62 -13.38 -13.42
C SER A 734 -0.44 -13.62 -14.36
N ALA A 735 -0.49 -14.73 -15.10
CA ALA A 735 0.53 -15.05 -16.11
C ALA A 735 0.63 -13.93 -17.17
N GLU A 736 1.80 -13.79 -17.78
CA GLU A 736 2.05 -12.78 -18.81
C GLU A 736 1.02 -12.82 -19.95
N THR A 737 0.65 -11.65 -20.48
CA THR A 737 -0.33 -11.56 -21.58
C THR A 737 0.08 -12.37 -22.82
N THR A 738 1.38 -12.51 -23.07
CA THR A 738 1.93 -13.27 -24.20
C THR A 738 1.96 -14.79 -23.96
N ALA A 739 1.74 -15.25 -22.72
CA ALA A 739 1.92 -16.64 -22.31
C ALA A 739 0.61 -17.45 -22.26
N VAL A 740 -0.54 -16.81 -22.42
CA VAL A 740 -1.87 -17.43 -22.38
C VAL A 740 -2.01 -18.54 -23.42
N THR A 741 -2.71 -19.62 -23.07
CA THR A 741 -2.88 -20.90 -23.78
C THR A 741 -1.67 -21.84 -23.83
N LYS A 742 -0.54 -21.49 -23.19
CA LYS A 742 0.69 -22.28 -23.25
C LYS A 742 0.89 -23.21 -22.04
N GLY A 743 0.05 -23.11 -21.02
CA GLY A 743 0.26 -23.78 -19.73
C GLY A 743 1.30 -23.02 -18.88
N ALA A 744 1.24 -21.70 -18.91
CA ALA A 744 2.19 -20.82 -18.22
C ALA A 744 2.11 -20.97 -16.68
N PHE A 745 3.12 -20.43 -15.98
CA PHE A 745 3.16 -20.46 -14.52
C PHE A 745 1.90 -19.82 -13.92
N GLN A 746 1.13 -20.62 -13.17
CA GLN A 746 -0.15 -20.23 -12.57
C GLN A 746 -1.20 -19.69 -13.58
N GLU A 747 -1.15 -20.13 -14.85
CA GLU A 747 -2.12 -19.72 -15.87
C GLU A 747 -3.56 -20.07 -15.48
N MET A 748 -4.45 -19.08 -15.51
CA MET A 748 -5.88 -19.22 -15.20
C MET A 748 -6.68 -18.10 -15.86
N ASP A 749 -7.86 -18.42 -16.42
CA ASP A 749 -8.84 -17.41 -16.80
C ASP A 749 -9.64 -16.95 -15.57
N ALA A 750 -8.99 -16.15 -14.74
CA ALA A 750 -9.56 -15.62 -13.51
C ALA A 750 -10.75 -14.67 -13.76
N ILE A 751 -10.81 -14.01 -14.93
CA ILE A 751 -11.91 -13.10 -15.28
C ILE A 751 -13.19 -13.89 -15.50
N SER A 752 -13.19 -14.90 -16.37
CA SER A 752 -14.38 -15.74 -16.59
C SER A 752 -14.79 -16.47 -15.31
N PHE A 753 -13.81 -16.90 -14.51
CA PHE A 753 -14.05 -17.60 -13.24
C PHE A 753 -14.69 -16.71 -12.16
N LEU A 754 -14.23 -15.47 -11.98
CA LEU A 754 -14.70 -14.57 -10.92
C LEU A 754 -15.86 -13.65 -11.31
N THR A 755 -16.15 -13.48 -12.60
CA THR A 755 -17.32 -12.70 -13.07
C THR A 755 -18.65 -13.09 -12.38
N PRO A 756 -19.04 -14.39 -12.23
CA PRO A 756 -20.29 -14.75 -11.54
C PRO A 756 -20.25 -14.57 -10.01
N HIS A 757 -19.08 -14.30 -9.42
CA HIS A 757 -18.88 -14.19 -7.97
C HIS A 757 -18.65 -12.76 -7.48
N THR A 758 -18.39 -11.82 -8.41
CA THR A 758 -18.06 -10.42 -8.16
C THR A 758 -19.06 -9.48 -8.82
N LYS A 759 -19.11 -8.23 -8.35
CA LYS A 759 -19.88 -7.15 -9.01
C LYS A 759 -19.21 -6.63 -10.28
N PHE A 760 -17.91 -6.84 -10.39
CA PHE A 760 -17.05 -6.36 -11.47
C PHE A 760 -15.73 -7.14 -11.43
N ALA A 761 -15.33 -7.69 -12.56
CA ALA A 761 -14.04 -8.33 -12.79
C ALA A 761 -13.42 -7.70 -14.05
N VAL A 762 -12.18 -7.25 -13.97
CA VAL A 762 -11.47 -6.62 -15.10
C VAL A 762 -10.01 -7.07 -15.15
N ARG A 763 -9.48 -7.30 -16.35
CA ARG A 763 -8.04 -7.44 -16.58
C ARG A 763 -7.51 -6.12 -17.08
N THR A 764 -6.41 -5.67 -16.49
CA THR A 764 -5.74 -4.46 -16.94
C THR A 764 -5.15 -4.68 -18.35
N SER A 765 -5.51 -3.84 -19.31
CA SER A 765 -5.14 -3.98 -20.72
C SER A 765 -3.78 -3.37 -21.09
N SER A 766 -3.30 -2.42 -20.29
CA SER A 766 -2.02 -1.72 -20.45
C SER A 766 -1.63 -1.07 -19.12
N ILE A 767 -0.34 -0.77 -18.96
CA ILE A 767 0.23 -0.15 -17.75
C ILE A 767 -0.45 1.20 -17.47
N ASP A 768 -0.59 2.03 -18.49
CA ASP A 768 -1.26 3.34 -18.43
C ASP A 768 -2.75 3.26 -18.02
N PHE A 769 -3.41 2.09 -18.16
CA PHE A 769 -4.80 1.87 -17.75
C PHE A 769 -4.97 1.39 -16.30
N ILE A 770 -3.88 1.08 -15.59
CA ILE A 770 -3.88 0.66 -14.17
C ILE A 770 -4.77 1.58 -13.29
N PRO A 771 -4.63 2.93 -13.33
CA PRO A 771 -5.41 3.79 -12.45
C PRO A 771 -6.91 3.71 -12.73
N GLY A 772 -7.28 3.61 -14.01
CA GLY A 772 -8.67 3.47 -14.46
C GLY A 772 -9.31 2.14 -14.03
N ALA A 773 -8.57 1.04 -14.13
CA ALA A 773 -9.04 -0.29 -13.71
C ALA A 773 -9.29 -0.35 -12.19
N VAL A 774 -8.27 0.02 -11.40
CA VAL A 774 -8.33 -0.02 -9.92
C VAL A 774 -9.39 0.93 -9.37
N LYS A 775 -9.43 2.19 -9.84
CA LYS A 775 -10.44 3.17 -9.40
C LYS A 775 -11.88 2.71 -9.69
N ASN A 776 -12.14 2.15 -10.88
CA ASN A 776 -13.46 1.65 -11.23
C ASN A 776 -13.85 0.41 -10.43
N ALA A 777 -12.91 -0.49 -10.14
CA ALA A 777 -13.16 -1.64 -9.27
C ALA A 777 -13.45 -1.20 -7.82
N TYR A 778 -12.67 -0.27 -7.26
CA TYR A 778 -12.88 0.31 -5.93
C TYR A 778 -14.24 1.02 -5.82
N ARG A 779 -14.59 1.87 -6.80
CA ARG A 779 -15.90 2.52 -6.87
C ARG A 779 -17.05 1.52 -6.98
N THR A 780 -16.92 0.49 -7.83
CA THR A 780 -17.99 -0.50 -8.02
C THR A 780 -18.17 -1.39 -6.79
N CYS A 781 -17.11 -1.60 -6.00
CA CYS A 781 -17.13 -2.38 -4.76
C CYS A 781 -18.20 -1.91 -3.76
N TRP A 782 -18.18 -0.62 -3.42
CA TRP A 782 -19.09 -0.02 -2.43
C TRP A 782 -20.30 0.77 -2.97
N TYR A 783 -20.39 1.07 -4.27
CA TYR A 783 -21.56 1.79 -4.82
C TYR A 783 -22.81 0.88 -4.92
N GLY A 784 -23.97 1.40 -4.51
CA GLY A 784 -25.21 0.63 -4.41
C GLY A 784 -25.14 -0.41 -3.28
N ARG A 785 -25.58 -1.64 -3.53
CA ARG A 785 -25.36 -2.75 -2.57
C ARG A 785 -23.87 -3.13 -2.57
N PRO A 786 -23.14 -3.11 -1.44
CA PRO A 786 -21.72 -3.48 -1.44
C PRO A 786 -21.49 -4.95 -1.79
N GLY A 787 -20.32 -5.25 -2.34
CA GLY A 787 -19.92 -6.61 -2.69
C GLY A 787 -18.51 -6.66 -3.29
N PRO A 788 -17.97 -7.85 -3.57
CA PRO A 788 -16.60 -7.99 -4.02
C PRO A 788 -16.40 -7.54 -5.47
N THR A 789 -15.21 -7.02 -5.78
CA THR A 789 -14.73 -6.72 -7.13
C THR A 789 -13.31 -7.26 -7.34
N PHE A 790 -12.92 -7.49 -8.59
CA PHE A 790 -11.67 -8.14 -8.95
C PHE A 790 -10.91 -7.35 -10.03
N VAL A 791 -9.59 -7.21 -9.85
CA VAL A 791 -8.66 -6.72 -10.87
C VAL A 791 -7.55 -7.76 -11.07
N ASP A 792 -7.43 -8.24 -12.31
CA ASP A 792 -6.39 -9.15 -12.77
C ASP A 792 -5.22 -8.34 -13.35
N LEU A 793 -4.02 -8.63 -12.87
CA LEU A 793 -2.80 -7.87 -13.09
C LEU A 793 -1.71 -8.79 -13.70
N PRO A 794 -1.58 -8.86 -15.03
CA PRO A 794 -0.56 -9.70 -15.68
C PRO A 794 0.86 -9.32 -15.26
N ALA A 795 1.75 -10.31 -15.13
CA ALA A 795 3.13 -10.11 -14.70
C ALA A 795 3.89 -9.06 -15.55
N ASP A 796 3.71 -9.09 -16.87
CA ASP A 796 4.27 -8.13 -17.83
C ASP A 796 3.73 -6.70 -17.65
N ILE A 797 2.52 -6.56 -17.10
CA ILE A 797 1.93 -5.26 -16.74
C ILE A 797 2.42 -4.77 -15.39
N ILE A 798 2.73 -5.66 -14.44
CA ILE A 798 3.28 -5.30 -13.12
C ILE A 798 4.74 -4.83 -13.26
N GLN A 799 5.56 -5.62 -13.94
CA GLN A 799 7.01 -5.41 -14.08
C GLN A 799 7.37 -4.44 -15.21
N GLY A 800 6.44 -4.25 -16.16
CA GLY A 800 6.62 -3.34 -17.27
C GLY A 800 6.71 -1.87 -16.83
N LYS A 801 7.26 -1.05 -17.73
CA LYS A 801 7.39 0.41 -17.57
C LYS A 801 6.26 1.13 -18.30
N ALA A 802 5.74 2.21 -17.72
CA ALA A 802 4.72 3.06 -18.34
C ALA A 802 5.19 3.65 -19.69
N THR A 803 4.28 4.23 -20.47
CA THR A 803 4.69 4.99 -21.67
C THR A 803 5.57 6.19 -21.25
N PRO A 804 6.68 6.52 -21.96
CA PRO A 804 7.44 7.74 -21.68
C PRO A 804 6.53 8.99 -21.69
N GLY A 805 6.69 9.83 -20.67
CA GLY A 805 5.81 11.00 -20.46
C GLY A 805 4.44 10.69 -19.81
N PHE A 806 4.10 9.42 -19.54
CA PHE A 806 2.92 9.10 -18.74
C PHE A 806 3.06 9.67 -17.32
N ARG A 807 2.13 10.54 -16.95
CA ARG A 807 1.96 11.01 -15.56
C ARG A 807 0.73 10.35 -14.96
N LEU A 808 0.84 9.97 -13.68
CA LEU A 808 -0.34 9.62 -12.90
C LEU A 808 -1.31 10.82 -12.88
N PRO A 809 -2.62 10.59 -12.95
CA PRO A 809 -3.60 11.65 -12.68
C PRO A 809 -3.40 12.20 -11.27
N GLU A 810 -3.59 13.51 -11.09
CA GLU A 810 -3.47 14.16 -9.78
C GLU A 810 -4.30 13.43 -8.70
N PRO A 811 -3.83 13.28 -7.46
CA PRO A 811 -4.48 12.43 -6.45
C PRO A 811 -5.96 12.77 -6.22
N GLU A 812 -6.33 14.05 -6.27
CA GLU A 812 -7.71 14.55 -6.13
C GLU A 812 -8.62 13.98 -7.22
N THR A 813 -8.08 13.71 -8.40
CA THR A 813 -8.80 13.12 -9.52
C THR A 813 -8.96 11.61 -9.37
N LEU A 814 -8.17 10.93 -8.53
CA LEU A 814 -8.30 9.49 -8.24
C LEU A 814 -9.27 9.20 -7.10
N LEU A 815 -9.40 10.10 -6.13
CA LEU A 815 -10.36 10.00 -5.02
C LEU A 815 -11.75 9.54 -5.47
N VAL A 816 -12.29 8.54 -4.77
CA VAL A 816 -13.64 8.02 -4.99
C VAL A 816 -14.58 8.59 -3.92
N PRO A 817 -15.51 9.50 -4.26
CA PRO A 817 -16.42 10.05 -3.28
C PRO A 817 -17.36 8.96 -2.75
N SER A 818 -17.84 9.14 -1.51
CA SER A 818 -18.77 8.23 -0.85
C SER A 818 -20.00 7.92 -1.73
N PRO A 819 -20.54 6.69 -1.68
CA PRO A 819 -21.71 6.32 -2.47
C PRO A 819 -22.90 7.29 -2.28
N PRO A 820 -23.60 7.71 -3.35
CA PRO A 820 -24.77 8.56 -3.22
C PRO A 820 -25.90 7.82 -2.51
N LYS A 821 -26.45 8.44 -1.46
CA LYS A 821 -27.58 7.90 -0.68
C LYS A 821 -28.91 8.30 -1.31
N ALA A 822 -29.80 7.34 -1.52
CA ALA A 822 -31.16 7.57 -2.03
C ALA A 822 -32.19 7.60 -0.89
N SER A 823 -33.18 8.49 -0.95
CA SER A 823 -34.33 8.47 -0.04
C SER A 823 -35.46 7.58 -0.59
N GLY A 824 -36.36 7.12 0.28
CA GLY A 824 -37.49 6.29 -0.12
C GLY A 824 -38.64 7.11 -0.73
N ASP A 825 -39.43 6.46 -1.60
CA ASP A 825 -40.63 7.07 -2.20
C ASP A 825 -41.60 7.58 -1.11
N PRO A 826 -41.93 8.88 -1.07
CA PRO A 826 -42.87 9.46 -0.12
C PRO A 826 -44.25 8.78 -0.08
N ALA A 827 -44.72 8.16 -1.17
CA ALA A 827 -45.97 7.40 -1.18
C ALA A 827 -45.84 6.09 -0.38
N LEU A 828 -44.73 5.36 -0.54
CA LEU A 828 -44.44 4.14 0.22
C LEU A 828 -44.12 4.46 1.69
N ILE A 829 -43.43 5.56 1.99
CA ILE A 829 -43.27 6.07 3.36
C ILE A 829 -44.65 6.31 4.01
N ARG A 830 -45.57 7.01 3.34
CA ARG A 830 -46.94 7.21 3.85
C ARG A 830 -47.69 5.89 4.08
N LYS A 831 -47.57 4.92 3.17
CA LYS A 831 -48.17 3.57 3.29
C LYS A 831 -47.58 2.81 4.50
N ALA A 832 -46.28 2.87 4.70
CA ALA A 832 -45.58 2.30 5.86
C ALA A 832 -46.05 2.96 7.17
N ILE A 833 -46.16 4.29 7.22
CA ILE A 833 -46.67 5.01 8.40
C ILE A 833 -48.11 4.62 8.72
N GLN A 834 -48.98 4.51 7.71
CA GLN A 834 -50.37 4.09 7.93
C GLN A 834 -50.44 2.68 8.52
N LEU A 835 -49.61 1.75 8.04
CA LEU A 835 -49.53 0.39 8.58
C LEU A 835 -48.99 0.37 10.01
N LEU A 836 -47.90 1.08 10.31
CA LEU A 836 -47.34 1.17 11.66
C LEU A 836 -48.34 1.79 12.66
N LYS A 837 -49.06 2.85 12.25
CA LYS A 837 -50.09 3.51 13.07
C LYS A 837 -51.34 2.66 13.32
N THR A 838 -51.56 1.61 12.52
CA THR A 838 -52.73 0.71 12.64
C THR A 838 -52.36 -0.72 13.10
N ALA A 839 -51.08 -0.97 13.36
CA ALA A 839 -50.57 -2.25 13.85
C ALA A 839 -50.98 -2.52 15.30
N ARG A 840 -51.40 -3.76 15.59
CA ARG A 840 -51.67 -4.23 16.96
C ARG A 840 -50.42 -4.79 17.64
N SER A 841 -49.51 -5.34 16.86
CA SER A 841 -48.27 -5.98 17.27
C SER A 841 -47.11 -5.57 16.34
N PRO A 842 -46.75 -4.27 16.24
CA PRO A 842 -45.65 -3.82 15.40
C PRO A 842 -44.30 -4.35 15.93
N LEU A 843 -43.40 -4.72 15.02
CA LEU A 843 -42.04 -5.16 15.34
C LEU A 843 -41.03 -4.53 14.38
N LEU A 844 -39.90 -4.04 14.91
CA LEU A 844 -38.74 -3.66 14.10
C LEU A 844 -37.76 -4.83 14.00
N ILE A 845 -37.16 -5.06 12.84
CA ILE A 845 -36.03 -5.99 12.66
C ILE A 845 -34.82 -5.22 12.15
N ILE A 846 -33.71 -5.33 12.87
CA ILE A 846 -32.50 -4.54 12.61
C ILE A 846 -31.40 -5.44 12.03
N GLY A 847 -31.08 -5.22 10.77
CA GLY A 847 -30.09 -5.97 10.01
C GLY A 847 -28.67 -5.45 10.15
N LYS A 848 -27.69 -6.28 9.77
CA LYS A 848 -26.30 -5.81 9.58
C LYS A 848 -26.16 -4.73 8.51
N GLY A 849 -27.11 -4.63 7.56
CA GLY A 849 -27.17 -3.52 6.61
C GLY A 849 -27.40 -2.17 7.29
N ALA A 850 -28.20 -2.13 8.36
CA ALA A 850 -28.39 -0.90 9.15
C ALA A 850 -27.11 -0.50 9.91
N ALA A 851 -26.36 -1.50 10.41
CA ALA A 851 -25.06 -1.28 11.03
C ALA A 851 -24.01 -0.77 10.01
N TYR A 852 -24.02 -1.29 8.78
CA TYR A 852 -23.16 -0.81 7.70
C TYR A 852 -23.49 0.64 7.28
N ALA A 853 -24.79 0.95 7.11
CA ALA A 853 -25.31 2.26 6.72
C ALA A 853 -25.14 3.37 7.79
N ARG A 854 -24.59 3.06 8.97
CA ARG A 854 -24.42 3.99 10.11
C ARG A 854 -25.75 4.51 10.70
N ALA A 855 -26.84 3.78 10.49
CA ALA A 855 -28.19 4.22 10.83
C ALA A 855 -28.54 4.16 12.34
N GLU A 856 -27.59 3.81 13.23
CA GLU A 856 -27.81 3.68 14.68
C GLU A 856 -28.53 4.89 15.33
N SER A 857 -28.15 6.12 15.01
CA SER A 857 -28.76 7.34 15.57
C SER A 857 -30.23 7.52 15.15
N GLY A 858 -30.52 7.33 13.85
CA GLY A 858 -31.88 7.41 13.32
C GLY A 858 -32.77 6.31 13.88
N ILE A 859 -32.26 5.08 13.96
CA ILE A 859 -33.03 3.93 14.48
C ILE A 859 -33.24 4.07 16.00
N GLY A 860 -32.27 4.65 16.73
CA GLY A 860 -32.41 5.02 18.13
C GLY A 860 -33.61 5.94 18.34
N ARG A 861 -33.62 7.08 17.64
CA ARG A 861 -34.77 8.01 17.64
C ARG A 861 -36.07 7.32 17.24
N LEU A 862 -36.07 6.43 16.23
CA LEU A 862 -37.27 5.69 15.83
C LEU A 862 -37.81 4.78 16.96
N VAL A 863 -36.95 4.01 17.62
CA VAL A 863 -37.33 3.13 18.74
C VAL A 863 -37.84 3.96 19.93
N GLU A 864 -37.13 5.01 20.32
CA GLU A 864 -37.47 5.86 21.47
C GLU A 864 -38.76 6.67 21.24
N GLN A 865 -38.93 7.23 20.03
CA GLN A 865 -40.12 7.98 19.66
C GLN A 865 -41.35 7.08 19.55
N THR A 866 -41.23 5.94 18.88
CA THR A 866 -42.39 5.08 18.60
C THR A 866 -42.72 4.10 19.71
N GLN A 867 -41.76 3.73 20.57
CA GLN A 867 -41.89 2.67 21.56
C GLN A 867 -42.24 1.28 20.96
N ILE A 868 -41.89 1.05 19.69
CA ILE A 868 -42.08 -0.26 19.04
C ILE A 868 -40.96 -1.23 19.48
N PRO A 869 -41.28 -2.47 19.88
CA PRO A 869 -40.28 -3.53 20.14
C PRO A 869 -39.38 -3.81 18.93
N PHE A 870 -38.11 -4.12 19.16
CA PHE A 870 -37.15 -4.42 18.09
C PHE A 870 -36.46 -5.78 18.28
N LEU A 871 -36.00 -6.37 17.18
CA LEU A 871 -35.26 -7.63 17.15
C LEU A 871 -34.00 -7.45 16.28
N PRO A 872 -32.79 -7.42 16.86
CA PRO A 872 -31.56 -7.41 16.09
C PRO A 872 -31.29 -8.79 15.45
N THR A 873 -30.75 -8.77 14.23
CA THR A 873 -30.07 -9.92 13.61
C THR A 873 -28.68 -10.13 14.26
N PRO A 874 -27.97 -11.26 14.03
CA PRO A 874 -26.70 -11.56 14.72
C PRO A 874 -25.67 -10.42 14.71
N MET A 875 -25.31 -9.89 13.53
CA MET A 875 -24.42 -8.73 13.37
C MET A 875 -25.16 -7.38 13.38
N GLY A 876 -26.48 -7.36 13.62
CA GLY A 876 -27.28 -6.17 13.90
C GLY A 876 -27.39 -5.82 15.39
N LYS A 877 -26.88 -6.69 16.28
CA LYS A 877 -26.73 -6.42 17.72
C LYS A 877 -25.88 -5.16 17.94
N GLY A 878 -26.25 -4.34 18.92
CA GLY A 878 -25.55 -3.10 19.26
C GLY A 878 -25.90 -1.88 18.40
N VAL A 879 -26.60 -2.01 17.26
CA VAL A 879 -27.17 -0.84 16.53
C VAL A 879 -28.16 -0.08 17.42
N ILE A 880 -28.90 -0.83 18.22
CA ILE A 880 -29.55 -0.36 19.45
C ILE A 880 -28.94 -1.20 20.58
N PRO A 881 -28.65 -0.61 21.75
CA PRO A 881 -28.09 -1.36 22.86
C PRO A 881 -28.93 -2.60 23.22
N ASP A 882 -28.27 -3.75 23.40
CA ASP A 882 -28.96 -4.99 23.73
C ASP A 882 -29.68 -4.91 25.08
N SER A 883 -29.21 -4.04 25.98
CA SER A 883 -29.83 -3.72 27.27
C SER A 883 -31.12 -2.89 27.17
N HIS A 884 -31.47 -2.37 25.99
CA HIS A 884 -32.65 -1.52 25.82
C HIS A 884 -33.94 -2.32 26.11
N PRO A 885 -34.89 -1.80 26.92
CA PRO A 885 -36.03 -2.57 27.42
C PRO A 885 -37.02 -3.05 26.35
N LEU A 886 -36.95 -2.49 25.13
CA LEU A 886 -37.74 -2.91 23.96
C LEU A 886 -37.05 -4.00 23.11
N ASN A 887 -35.89 -4.52 23.51
CA ASN A 887 -35.21 -5.61 22.81
C ASN A 887 -35.97 -6.94 22.98
N ALA A 888 -36.56 -7.43 21.90
CA ALA A 888 -37.34 -8.66 21.85
C ALA A 888 -36.47 -9.93 21.66
N SER A 889 -35.14 -9.84 21.72
CA SER A 889 -34.22 -10.99 21.51
C SER A 889 -34.56 -12.20 22.39
N SER A 890 -34.71 -11.99 23.70
CA SER A 890 -35.13 -13.02 24.68
C SER A 890 -36.53 -13.60 24.40
N ALA A 891 -37.33 -12.95 23.56
CA ALA A 891 -38.68 -13.33 23.17
C ALA A 891 -38.83 -13.59 21.65
N ARG A 892 -37.74 -13.77 20.88
CA ARG A 892 -37.73 -13.84 19.40
C ARG A 892 -38.87 -14.68 18.80
N SER A 893 -39.06 -15.90 19.30
CA SER A 893 -40.10 -16.83 18.80
C SER A 893 -41.53 -16.35 19.08
N THR A 894 -41.74 -15.58 20.16
CA THR A 894 -43.03 -14.94 20.46
C THR A 894 -43.23 -13.71 19.57
N ALA A 895 -42.20 -12.89 19.41
CA ALA A 895 -42.22 -11.69 18.57
C ALA A 895 -42.62 -12.02 17.12
N LEU A 896 -41.89 -12.91 16.46
CA LEU A 896 -42.14 -13.26 15.04
C LEU A 896 -43.51 -13.91 14.82
N LYS A 897 -44.01 -14.70 15.79
CA LYS A 897 -45.33 -15.38 15.69
C LYS A 897 -46.52 -14.46 15.95
N GLN A 898 -46.34 -13.39 16.72
CA GLN A 898 -47.44 -12.51 17.16
C GLN A 898 -47.46 -11.16 16.42
N ALA A 899 -46.37 -10.78 15.75
CA ALA A 899 -46.30 -9.55 14.98
C ALA A 899 -47.26 -9.56 13.78
N ASP A 900 -47.95 -8.43 13.55
CA ASP A 900 -48.90 -8.23 12.45
C ASP A 900 -48.40 -7.22 11.41
N VAL A 901 -47.52 -6.30 11.81
CA VAL A 901 -46.73 -5.44 10.91
C VAL A 901 -45.27 -5.51 11.34
N VAL A 902 -44.37 -5.79 10.39
CA VAL A 902 -42.93 -5.87 10.65
C VAL A 902 -42.18 -4.93 9.72
N LEU A 903 -41.40 -4.01 10.29
CA LEU A 903 -40.50 -3.14 9.55
C LEU A 903 -39.07 -3.71 9.62
N VAL A 904 -38.55 -4.13 8.47
CA VAL A 904 -37.24 -4.76 8.31
C VAL A 904 -36.26 -3.74 7.75
N LEU A 905 -35.22 -3.41 8.50
CA LEU A 905 -34.21 -2.39 8.18
C LEU A 905 -32.87 -3.06 7.86
N GLY A 906 -32.48 -3.14 6.58
CA GLY A 906 -31.17 -3.68 6.18
C GLY A 906 -30.96 -5.17 6.47
N ALA A 907 -32.03 -5.96 6.54
CA ALA A 907 -31.99 -7.41 6.69
C ALA A 907 -32.76 -8.11 5.56
N ARG A 908 -32.23 -9.26 5.12
CA ARG A 908 -32.88 -10.13 4.15
C ARG A 908 -33.79 -11.13 4.84
N LEU A 909 -34.96 -11.40 4.24
CA LEU A 909 -35.83 -12.53 4.62
C LEU A 909 -35.23 -13.86 4.12
N ASN A 910 -34.05 -14.21 4.62
CA ASN A 910 -33.34 -15.45 4.28
C ASN A 910 -33.48 -16.49 5.40
N TRP A 911 -32.65 -17.54 5.37
CA TRP A 911 -32.68 -18.65 6.34
C TRP A 911 -32.53 -18.19 7.81
N ILE A 912 -31.77 -17.12 8.10
CA ILE A 912 -31.60 -16.55 9.45
C ILE A 912 -32.94 -16.03 10.00
N LEU A 913 -33.79 -15.52 9.11
CA LEU A 913 -35.14 -15.05 9.41
C LEU A 913 -36.22 -16.06 8.99
N HIS A 914 -35.88 -17.34 8.76
CA HIS A 914 -36.84 -18.38 8.33
C HIS A 914 -37.70 -17.95 7.14
N PHE A 915 -37.10 -17.21 6.20
CA PHE A 915 -37.75 -16.69 4.98
C PHE A 915 -38.95 -15.74 5.20
N GLY A 916 -39.21 -15.32 6.44
CA GLY A 916 -40.45 -14.62 6.80
C GLY A 916 -41.68 -15.52 6.91
N GLU A 917 -41.49 -16.85 6.86
CA GLU A 917 -42.57 -17.81 6.61
C GLU A 917 -43.17 -18.44 7.88
N ALA A 918 -44.45 -18.83 7.78
CA ALA A 918 -45.14 -19.61 8.80
C ALA A 918 -44.59 -21.06 8.85
N PRO A 919 -44.62 -21.75 10.01
CA PRO A 919 -45.21 -21.36 11.29
C PRO A 919 -44.23 -20.64 12.24
N LYS A 920 -43.05 -20.23 11.76
CA LYS A 920 -42.09 -19.45 12.56
C LYS A 920 -42.54 -17.99 12.67
N TRP A 921 -43.20 -17.48 11.63
CA TRP A 921 -43.85 -16.17 11.58
C TRP A 921 -45.38 -16.27 11.63
N SER A 922 -46.03 -15.15 11.92
CA SER A 922 -47.47 -14.97 11.69
C SER A 922 -47.77 -15.03 10.18
N PRO A 923 -48.69 -15.91 9.71
CA PRO A 923 -49.11 -15.94 8.31
C PRO A 923 -49.94 -14.70 7.89
N LYS A 924 -50.15 -13.74 8.80
CA LYS A 924 -50.84 -12.47 8.56
C LYS A 924 -49.91 -11.26 8.66
N ALA A 925 -48.61 -11.47 8.89
CA ALA A 925 -47.64 -10.38 9.00
C ALA A 925 -47.53 -9.61 7.68
N LYS A 926 -47.71 -8.29 7.74
CA LYS A 926 -47.39 -7.37 6.64
C LYS A 926 -45.94 -6.91 6.82
N ILE A 927 -45.07 -7.27 5.89
CA ILE A 927 -43.65 -6.96 5.98
C ILE A 927 -43.33 -5.73 5.13
N ILE A 928 -42.91 -4.66 5.80
CA ILE A 928 -42.32 -3.46 5.19
C ILE A 928 -40.81 -3.69 5.15
N GLN A 929 -40.21 -3.65 3.97
CA GLN A 929 -38.80 -4.02 3.76
C GLN A 929 -38.01 -2.81 3.26
N VAL A 930 -36.94 -2.43 3.96
CA VAL A 930 -36.03 -1.35 3.55
C VAL A 930 -34.66 -1.95 3.20
N ASP A 931 -34.28 -1.86 1.93
CA ASP A 931 -32.98 -2.26 1.39
C ASP A 931 -32.60 -1.29 0.24
N ILE A 932 -31.31 -1.15 -0.04
CA ILE A 932 -30.80 -0.34 -1.16
C ILE A 932 -30.87 -1.10 -2.50
N CYS A 933 -31.00 -2.43 -2.44
CA CYS A 933 -31.08 -3.33 -3.60
C CYS A 933 -32.55 -3.55 -4.00
N ALA A 934 -32.94 -3.05 -5.18
CA ALA A 934 -34.31 -3.19 -5.68
C ALA A 934 -34.69 -4.68 -5.93
N GLU A 935 -33.73 -5.50 -6.33
CA GLU A 935 -33.87 -6.93 -6.61
C GLU A 935 -34.08 -7.78 -5.34
N GLU A 936 -33.84 -7.22 -4.15
CA GLU A 936 -34.13 -7.87 -2.87
C GLU A 936 -35.59 -7.65 -2.41
N ILE A 937 -36.24 -6.61 -2.93
CA ILE A 937 -37.59 -6.21 -2.51
C ILE A 937 -38.62 -7.26 -2.93
N GLY A 938 -39.40 -7.75 -1.95
CA GLY A 938 -40.48 -8.70 -2.20
C GLY A 938 -40.02 -10.15 -2.41
N ARG A 939 -38.76 -10.49 -2.09
CA ARG A 939 -38.32 -11.89 -2.04
C ARG A 939 -38.92 -12.62 -0.84
N ASN A 940 -39.09 -13.94 -0.99
CA ASN A 940 -39.65 -14.83 0.03
C ASN A 940 -41.04 -14.36 0.52
N ALA A 941 -41.29 -14.26 1.83
CA ALA A 941 -42.55 -13.74 2.36
C ALA A 941 -42.70 -12.20 2.29
N GLY A 942 -41.72 -11.50 1.70
CA GLY A 942 -41.81 -10.06 1.45
C GLY A 942 -42.86 -9.74 0.38
N THR A 943 -43.40 -8.52 0.41
CA THR A 943 -44.35 -8.04 -0.60
C THR A 943 -43.83 -6.78 -1.26
N ALA A 944 -43.66 -6.80 -2.59
CA ALA A 944 -43.05 -5.71 -3.34
C ALA A 944 -43.74 -4.35 -3.11
N GLU A 945 -45.06 -4.31 -2.98
CA GLU A 945 -45.80 -3.06 -2.72
C GLU A 945 -45.58 -2.42 -1.33
N LEU A 946 -44.83 -3.09 -0.44
CA LEU A 946 -44.45 -2.59 0.89
C LEU A 946 -42.92 -2.44 1.02
N GLY A 947 -42.17 -2.73 -0.04
CA GLY A 947 -40.72 -2.54 -0.05
C GLY A 947 -40.34 -1.11 -0.42
N ILE A 948 -39.48 -0.49 0.39
CA ILE A 948 -38.94 0.84 0.18
C ILE A 948 -37.49 0.68 -0.27
N VAL A 949 -37.20 1.03 -1.52
CA VAL A 949 -35.82 1.12 -2.01
C VAL A 949 -35.22 2.43 -1.51
N GLY A 950 -34.08 2.36 -0.81
CA GLY A 950 -33.38 3.54 -0.30
C GLY A 950 -32.26 3.21 0.66
N ASP A 951 -31.47 4.23 0.98
CA ASP A 951 -30.53 4.19 2.10
C ASP A 951 -31.27 4.12 3.44
N ILE A 952 -30.77 3.30 4.36
CA ILE A 952 -31.48 2.96 5.59
C ILE A 952 -31.53 4.15 6.56
N GLU A 953 -30.48 4.98 6.62
CA GLU A 953 -30.46 6.17 7.46
C GLU A 953 -31.51 7.19 6.97
N LEU A 954 -31.48 7.51 5.67
CA LEU A 954 -32.42 8.46 5.07
C LEU A 954 -33.88 8.00 5.15
N VAL A 955 -34.16 6.71 4.90
CA VAL A 955 -35.52 6.15 5.02
C VAL A 955 -35.98 6.19 6.48
N VAL A 956 -35.10 5.91 7.45
CA VAL A 956 -35.45 6.00 8.87
C VAL A 956 -35.75 7.45 9.28
N ASP A 957 -34.99 8.44 8.80
CA ASP A 957 -35.30 9.86 9.04
C ASP A 957 -36.64 10.30 8.44
N GLN A 958 -36.98 9.83 7.23
CA GLN A 958 -38.31 10.05 6.64
C GLN A 958 -39.42 9.44 7.50
N LEU A 959 -39.20 8.23 8.04
CA LEU A 959 -40.15 7.57 8.93
C LEU A 959 -40.31 8.32 10.27
N VAL A 960 -39.20 8.67 10.93
CA VAL A 960 -39.19 9.45 12.20
C VAL A 960 -39.94 10.76 12.03
N SER A 961 -39.62 11.54 10.99
CA SER A 961 -40.28 12.82 10.70
C SER A 961 -41.77 12.65 10.42
N SER A 962 -42.16 11.62 9.64
CA SER A 962 -43.57 11.37 9.28
C SER A 962 -44.41 10.78 10.42
N LEU A 963 -43.77 10.14 11.40
CA LEU A 963 -44.42 9.66 12.62
C LEU A 963 -44.66 10.78 13.62
N SER A 964 -43.78 11.80 13.65
CA SER A 964 -43.88 12.95 14.56
C SER A 964 -44.03 12.48 16.02
N ASN A 965 -44.96 13.02 16.79
CA ASN A 965 -45.18 12.62 18.19
C ASN A 965 -45.92 11.27 18.39
N TRP A 966 -46.16 10.48 17.32
CA TRP A 966 -46.88 9.21 17.46
C TRP A 966 -46.07 8.16 18.23
N ARG A 967 -46.73 7.56 19.23
CA ARG A 967 -46.24 6.44 20.04
C ARG A 967 -47.17 5.24 19.87
N TYR A 968 -46.61 4.06 19.77
CA TYR A 968 -47.32 2.80 19.88
C TYR A 968 -47.83 2.64 21.31
N ALA A 969 -49.14 2.80 21.48
CA ALA A 969 -49.85 2.65 22.75
C ALA A 969 -51.01 1.66 22.52
N PRO A 970 -50.82 0.36 22.79
CA PRO A 970 -51.85 -0.63 22.50
C PRO A 970 -53.03 -0.49 23.49
N SER A 971 -54.26 -0.59 22.97
CA SER A 971 -55.50 -0.47 23.75
C SER A 971 -55.55 -1.52 24.87
N PRO A 972 -56.01 -1.20 26.11
CA PRO A 972 -56.10 -2.18 27.20
C PRO A 972 -56.90 -3.46 26.88
N ALA A 973 -57.81 -3.41 25.90
CA ALA A 973 -58.61 -4.56 25.46
C ALA A 973 -57.89 -5.45 24.41
N GLU A 974 -56.92 -4.91 23.66
CA GLU A 974 -56.19 -5.61 22.59
C GLU A 974 -54.70 -5.84 22.93
N GLY A 975 -54.17 -5.08 23.90
CA GLY A 975 -52.75 -4.82 24.12
C GLY A 975 -51.99 -5.88 24.89
N ARG A 976 -52.01 -7.12 24.40
CA ARG A 976 -51.18 -8.19 24.97
C ARG A 976 -49.77 -8.26 24.40
N PHE A 977 -49.44 -7.58 23.31
CA PHE A 977 -48.14 -7.81 22.64
C PHE A 977 -46.92 -7.45 23.50
N PRO A 978 -46.79 -6.25 24.09
CA PRO A 978 -45.66 -5.95 24.99
C PRO A 978 -45.60 -6.84 26.24
N SER A 979 -46.76 -7.17 26.84
CA SER A 979 -46.79 -8.04 28.02
C SER A 979 -46.41 -9.49 27.69
N LEU A 980 -46.86 -10.03 26.55
CA LEU A 980 -46.46 -11.35 26.06
C LEU A 980 -44.96 -11.43 25.75
N LEU A 981 -44.37 -10.35 25.21
CA LEU A 981 -42.93 -10.26 25.03
C LEU A 981 -42.20 -10.26 26.38
N ALA A 982 -42.62 -9.43 27.33
CA ALA A 982 -42.02 -9.35 28.66
C ALA A 982 -42.14 -10.67 29.45
N GLU A 983 -43.30 -11.34 29.42
CA GLU A 983 -43.51 -12.66 30.02
C GLU A 983 -42.61 -13.74 29.40
N SER A 984 -42.50 -13.74 28.06
CA SER A 984 -41.64 -14.67 27.31
C SER A 984 -40.16 -14.42 27.59
N ALA A 985 -39.73 -13.16 27.58
CA ALA A 985 -38.37 -12.75 27.89
C ALA A 985 -37.98 -13.17 29.31
N LYS A 986 -38.76 -12.77 30.32
CA LYS A 986 -38.55 -13.12 31.73
C LYS A 986 -38.44 -14.64 31.94
N LYS A 987 -39.29 -15.43 31.28
CA LYS A 987 -39.24 -16.90 31.34
C LYS A 987 -37.95 -17.47 30.73
N ASN A 988 -37.53 -16.96 29.57
CA ASN A 988 -36.35 -17.45 28.86
C ASN A 988 -35.05 -17.00 29.53
N GLU A 989 -35.00 -15.77 30.04
CA GLU A 989 -33.89 -15.21 30.82
C GLU A 989 -33.71 -15.95 32.14
N ALA A 990 -34.78 -16.20 32.90
CA ALA A 990 -34.70 -17.01 34.12
C ALA A 990 -34.20 -18.43 33.85
N LYS A 991 -34.58 -19.03 32.71
CA LYS A 991 -34.05 -20.34 32.28
C LYS A 991 -32.56 -20.26 31.92
N ALA A 992 -32.14 -19.24 31.17
CA ALA A 992 -30.75 -19.03 30.77
C ALA A 992 -29.86 -18.75 31.99
N GLN A 993 -30.30 -17.87 32.90
CA GLN A 993 -29.62 -17.54 34.14
C GLN A 993 -29.48 -18.77 35.05
N LYS A 994 -30.53 -19.61 35.18
CA LYS A 994 -30.44 -20.87 35.94
C LYS A 994 -29.41 -21.85 35.36
N ALA A 995 -29.21 -21.87 34.05
CA ALA A 995 -28.16 -22.69 33.41
C ALA A 995 -26.76 -22.07 33.62
N ALA A 996 -26.63 -20.76 33.44
CA ALA A 996 -25.40 -19.98 33.61
C ALA A 996 -24.84 -19.97 35.05
N LEU A 997 -25.73 -20.01 36.05
CA LEU A 997 -25.38 -20.03 37.47
C LEU A 997 -25.27 -21.45 38.06
N ARG A 998 -25.42 -22.52 37.26
CA ARG A 998 -25.23 -23.89 37.75
C ARG A 998 -23.72 -24.15 37.94
N PRO A 999 -23.22 -24.41 39.16
CA PRO A 999 -21.82 -24.71 39.37
C PRO A 999 -21.42 -26.02 38.67
N THR A 1000 -20.19 -26.07 38.18
CA THR A 1000 -19.59 -27.26 37.57
C THR A 1000 -19.24 -28.28 38.68
N PRO A 1001 -19.73 -29.54 38.61
CA PRO A 1001 -19.32 -30.58 39.56
C PRO A 1001 -17.81 -30.87 39.47
N GLN A 1002 -17.21 -31.20 40.61
CA GLN A 1002 -15.78 -31.57 40.67
C GLN A 1002 -15.47 -32.73 39.71
N ASN A 1003 -14.32 -32.63 39.02
CA ASN A 1003 -13.86 -33.60 38.02
C ASN A 1003 -14.81 -33.80 36.82
N THR A 1004 -15.59 -32.78 36.46
CA THR A 1004 -16.41 -32.77 35.22
C THR A 1004 -16.12 -31.53 34.37
N PRO A 1005 -16.20 -31.60 33.03
CA PRO A 1005 -16.02 -30.44 32.16
C PRO A 1005 -17.05 -29.33 32.38
N LEU A 1006 -16.69 -28.09 32.07
CA LEU A 1006 -17.63 -26.96 32.15
C LEU A 1006 -18.78 -27.12 31.14
N THR A 1007 -19.95 -26.58 31.47
CA THR A 1007 -21.01 -26.36 30.47
C THR A 1007 -20.78 -25.05 29.72
N TYR A 1008 -21.16 -24.97 28.44
CA TYR A 1008 -21.09 -23.73 27.64
C TYR A 1008 -21.70 -22.53 28.39
N GLN A 1009 -22.85 -22.71 29.05
CA GLN A 1009 -23.53 -21.64 29.77
C GLN A 1009 -22.75 -21.20 31.02
N ARG A 1010 -22.14 -22.13 31.76
CA ARG A 1010 -21.33 -21.79 32.93
C ARG A 1010 -20.02 -21.10 32.53
N ALA A 1011 -19.33 -21.62 31.53
CA ALA A 1011 -18.11 -21.03 31.00
C ALA A 1011 -18.33 -19.59 30.46
N TYR A 1012 -19.35 -19.40 29.61
CA TYR A 1012 -19.68 -18.07 29.08
C TYR A 1012 -20.21 -17.11 30.13
N HIS A 1013 -20.81 -17.61 31.21
CA HIS A 1013 -21.13 -16.76 32.35
C HIS A 1013 -19.86 -16.22 33.01
N ILE A 1014 -18.89 -17.08 33.33
CA ILE A 1014 -17.62 -16.71 33.94
C ILE A 1014 -16.86 -15.72 33.05
N ILE A 1015 -16.65 -16.05 31.77
CA ILE A 1015 -15.98 -15.16 30.81
C ILE A 1015 -16.68 -13.79 30.76
N LYS A 1016 -18.01 -13.76 30.61
CA LYS A 1016 -18.78 -12.52 30.58
C LYS A 1016 -18.65 -11.71 31.87
N SER A 1017 -18.80 -12.33 33.04
CA SER A 1017 -18.75 -11.62 34.33
C SER A 1017 -17.36 -11.06 34.59
N THR A 1018 -16.32 -11.82 34.25
CA THR A 1018 -14.93 -11.42 34.44
C THR A 1018 -14.56 -10.28 33.50
N LEU A 1019 -14.86 -10.39 32.19
CA LEU A 1019 -14.67 -9.30 31.24
C LEU A 1019 -15.43 -8.03 31.67
N ASN A 1020 -16.70 -8.16 32.07
CA ASN A 1020 -17.50 -7.03 32.53
C ASN A 1020 -16.99 -6.39 33.83
N SER A 1021 -16.24 -7.13 34.66
CA SER A 1021 -15.56 -6.58 35.84
C SER A 1021 -14.30 -5.78 35.50
N MET A 1022 -13.79 -5.90 34.27
CA MET A 1022 -12.57 -5.24 33.79
C MET A 1022 -12.89 -4.08 32.83
N THR A 1023 -13.86 -4.27 31.94
CA THR A 1023 -14.50 -3.21 31.15
C THR A 1023 -15.98 -3.54 30.96
N PRO A 1024 -16.91 -2.73 31.51
CA PRO A 1024 -18.34 -2.91 31.30
C PRO A 1024 -18.71 -2.89 29.81
N PHE A 1025 -19.64 -3.76 29.37
CA PHE A 1025 -20.03 -3.83 27.95
C PHE A 1025 -20.69 -2.54 27.44
N GLU A 1026 -21.19 -1.70 28.35
CA GLU A 1026 -21.65 -0.34 28.12
C GLU A 1026 -20.58 0.56 27.50
N GLU A 1027 -19.30 0.36 27.82
CA GLU A 1027 -18.19 1.19 27.32
C GLU A 1027 -17.81 0.88 25.86
N GLY A 1028 -18.18 -0.30 25.35
CA GLY A 1028 -17.86 -0.69 23.97
C GLY A 1028 -16.36 -0.86 23.70
N ASN A 1029 -15.57 -1.27 24.69
CA ASN A 1029 -14.13 -1.48 24.56
C ASN A 1029 -13.75 -2.90 24.08
N ILE A 1030 -14.73 -3.77 23.82
CA ILE A 1030 -14.51 -5.14 23.32
C ILE A 1030 -15.15 -5.32 21.94
N VAL A 1031 -14.41 -5.96 21.03
CA VAL A 1031 -14.95 -6.52 19.78
C VAL A 1031 -15.01 -8.03 19.92
N TYR A 1032 -16.19 -8.62 19.72
CA TYR A 1032 -16.40 -10.06 19.76
C TYR A 1032 -16.35 -10.67 18.37
N VAL A 1033 -15.40 -11.59 18.16
CA VAL A 1033 -15.38 -12.54 17.05
C VAL A 1033 -15.98 -13.86 17.54
N SER A 1034 -16.80 -14.55 16.75
CA SER A 1034 -17.29 -15.88 17.15
C SER A 1034 -17.78 -16.73 16.00
N GLU A 1035 -17.27 -17.96 15.90
CA GLU A 1035 -17.72 -18.99 14.97
C GLU A 1035 -17.82 -20.39 15.63
N GLY A 1036 -18.15 -21.42 14.83
CA GLY A 1036 -18.61 -22.72 15.31
C GLY A 1036 -20.14 -22.81 15.42
N ALA A 1037 -20.65 -23.96 15.87
CA ALA A 1037 -22.08 -24.21 16.00
C ALA A 1037 -22.63 -23.80 17.39
N ASN A 1038 -22.49 -24.68 18.39
CA ASN A 1038 -22.91 -24.42 19.77
C ASN A 1038 -22.26 -23.15 20.33
N THR A 1039 -20.97 -22.98 20.06
CA THR A 1039 -20.15 -21.81 20.43
C THR A 1039 -20.82 -20.50 19.97
N MET A 1040 -21.00 -20.32 18.66
CA MET A 1040 -21.58 -19.11 18.08
C MET A 1040 -23.04 -18.86 18.50
N ASP A 1041 -23.87 -19.90 18.54
CA ASP A 1041 -25.30 -19.78 18.84
C ASP A 1041 -25.57 -19.42 20.31
N ILE A 1042 -24.80 -20.01 21.22
CA ILE A 1042 -24.90 -19.71 22.65
C ILE A 1042 -24.22 -18.36 22.94
N SER A 1043 -23.07 -18.04 22.32
CA SER A 1043 -22.37 -16.77 22.55
C SER A 1043 -23.23 -15.57 22.17
N ARG A 1044 -23.89 -15.64 21.00
CA ARG A 1044 -24.82 -14.61 20.49
C ARG A 1044 -25.94 -14.24 21.49
N SER A 1045 -26.35 -15.21 22.29
CA SER A 1045 -27.42 -15.08 23.28
C SER A 1045 -26.93 -14.63 24.67
N MET A 1046 -25.65 -14.85 24.98
CA MET A 1046 -25.09 -14.58 26.31
C MET A 1046 -24.33 -13.25 26.39
N PHE A 1047 -23.60 -12.88 25.35
CA PHE A 1047 -22.81 -11.65 25.28
C PHE A 1047 -23.66 -10.49 24.70
N PRO A 1048 -24.02 -9.47 25.51
CA PRO A 1048 -24.76 -8.29 25.06
C PRO A 1048 -23.81 -7.30 24.39
N LEU A 1049 -24.35 -6.45 23.53
CA LEU A 1049 -23.61 -5.37 22.87
C LEU A 1049 -24.38 -4.06 22.92
N ASN A 1050 -23.68 -2.99 23.33
CA ASN A 1050 -24.25 -1.65 23.36
C ASN A 1050 -23.81 -0.77 22.18
N HIS A 1051 -22.90 -1.26 21.33
CA HIS A 1051 -22.32 -0.50 20.22
C HIS A 1051 -22.35 -1.33 18.92
N PRO A 1052 -22.64 -0.70 17.77
CA PRO A 1052 -22.74 -1.39 16.48
C PRO A 1052 -21.38 -1.87 15.97
N ARG A 1053 -21.41 -2.90 15.10
CA ARG A 1053 -20.24 -3.48 14.41
C ARG A 1053 -19.19 -4.13 15.32
N GLN A 1054 -19.50 -4.31 16.61
CA GLN A 1054 -18.66 -5.01 17.60
C GLN A 1054 -18.93 -6.52 17.72
N ARG A 1055 -19.81 -7.08 16.87
CA ARG A 1055 -19.90 -8.53 16.65
C ARG A 1055 -19.60 -8.88 15.21
N LEU A 1056 -18.62 -9.75 15.04
CA LEU A 1056 -18.25 -10.37 13.78
C LEU A 1056 -18.46 -11.87 13.94
N ASP A 1057 -19.27 -12.49 13.08
CA ASP A 1057 -19.52 -13.93 13.10
C ASP A 1057 -19.63 -14.52 11.68
N ALA A 1058 -19.85 -15.83 11.60
CA ALA A 1058 -19.98 -16.61 10.36
C ALA A 1058 -21.03 -16.05 9.36
N GLY A 1059 -21.89 -15.12 9.80
CA GLY A 1059 -22.70 -14.28 8.93
C GLY A 1059 -23.71 -15.05 8.09
N THR A 1060 -23.88 -14.61 6.85
CA THR A 1060 -24.96 -15.07 5.97
C THR A 1060 -24.71 -16.46 5.39
N TYR A 1061 -23.44 -16.81 5.20
CA TYR A 1061 -23.01 -18.05 4.55
C TYR A 1061 -22.66 -19.15 5.57
N ALA A 1062 -22.74 -18.85 6.86
CA ALA A 1062 -22.35 -19.74 7.97
C ALA A 1062 -20.90 -20.26 7.82
N THR A 1063 -20.02 -19.39 7.32
CA THR A 1063 -18.61 -19.66 7.03
C THR A 1063 -17.83 -19.97 8.31
N MET A 1064 -17.16 -21.12 8.36
CA MET A 1064 -16.16 -21.44 9.39
C MET A 1064 -14.76 -21.12 8.85
N GLY A 1065 -13.83 -20.71 9.73
CA GLY A 1065 -12.50 -20.23 9.37
C GLY A 1065 -12.40 -18.71 9.20
N VAL A 1066 -13.45 -17.95 9.53
CA VAL A 1066 -13.39 -16.48 9.50
C VAL A 1066 -12.68 -15.90 10.72
N GLY A 1067 -12.55 -16.67 11.80
CA GLY A 1067 -12.15 -16.21 13.14
C GLY A 1067 -10.88 -15.38 13.13
N MET A 1068 -9.73 -15.97 12.78
CA MET A 1068 -8.45 -15.26 12.89
C MET A 1068 -8.34 -14.08 11.91
N GLY A 1069 -8.86 -14.21 10.68
CA GLY A 1069 -8.91 -13.10 9.72
C GLY A 1069 -9.75 -11.92 10.23
N TYR A 1070 -10.87 -12.21 10.90
CA TYR A 1070 -11.72 -11.18 11.51
C TYR A 1070 -11.09 -10.54 12.75
N ILE A 1071 -10.24 -11.26 13.51
CA ILE A 1071 -9.43 -10.67 14.58
C ILE A 1071 -8.46 -9.63 14.01
N VAL A 1072 -7.69 -10.01 12.97
CA VAL A 1072 -6.73 -9.10 12.34
C VAL A 1072 -7.45 -7.85 11.82
N ALA A 1073 -8.51 -8.02 11.03
CA ALA A 1073 -9.30 -6.91 10.51
C ALA A 1073 -9.90 -6.00 11.60
N ALA A 1074 -10.33 -6.57 12.73
CA ALA A 1074 -10.83 -5.78 13.86
C ALA A 1074 -9.75 -4.96 14.55
N HIS A 1075 -8.51 -5.46 14.60
CA HIS A 1075 -7.37 -4.70 15.10
C HIS A 1075 -7.06 -3.53 14.17
N GLU A 1076 -6.98 -3.79 12.86
CA GLU A 1076 -6.68 -2.76 11.87
C GLU A 1076 -7.74 -1.64 11.85
N ALA A 1077 -9.02 -2.00 11.92
CA ALA A 1077 -10.14 -1.05 11.87
C ALA A 1077 -10.33 -0.20 13.14
N TYR A 1078 -9.83 -0.65 14.31
CA TYR A 1078 -10.06 0.05 15.58
C TYR A 1078 -8.80 0.48 16.34
N ASN A 1079 -7.64 -0.12 16.08
CA ASN A 1079 -6.44 0.08 16.90
C ASN A 1079 -5.24 0.61 16.11
N ALA A 1080 -5.11 0.24 14.83
CA ALA A 1080 -4.02 0.72 13.97
C ALA A 1080 -4.32 2.04 13.24
N SER A 1081 -5.60 2.42 13.13
CA SER A 1081 -6.02 3.63 12.41
C SER A 1081 -5.71 4.91 13.23
N PRO A 1082 -5.11 5.96 12.63
CA PRO A 1082 -4.87 7.25 13.30
C PRO A 1082 -6.16 7.86 13.88
N GLY A 1083 -6.09 8.39 15.11
CA GLY A 1083 -7.23 9.02 15.79
C GLY A 1083 -8.14 8.09 16.62
N SER A 1084 -7.79 6.81 16.80
CA SER A 1084 -8.52 5.94 17.72
C SER A 1084 -8.26 6.31 19.18
N ASN A 1085 -9.24 6.97 19.81
CA ASN A 1085 -9.09 7.53 21.16
C ASN A 1085 -8.94 6.49 22.30
N LYS A 1086 -9.25 5.21 22.08
CA LYS A 1086 -8.91 4.09 22.98
C LYS A 1086 -8.82 2.77 22.18
N PRO A 1087 -7.74 1.97 22.34
CA PRO A 1087 -7.64 0.65 21.72
C PRO A 1087 -8.71 -0.29 22.29
N LYS A 1088 -9.35 -1.07 21.42
CA LYS A 1088 -10.33 -2.09 21.79
C LYS A 1088 -9.66 -3.45 21.95
N LYS A 1089 -10.04 -4.20 22.98
CA LYS A 1089 -9.63 -5.60 23.12
C LYS A 1089 -10.47 -6.45 22.17
N ILE A 1090 -9.82 -7.37 21.45
CA ILE A 1090 -10.51 -8.31 20.58
C ILE A 1090 -10.62 -9.63 21.33
N VAL A 1091 -11.86 -10.13 21.46
CA VAL A 1091 -12.18 -11.37 22.17
C VAL A 1091 -12.84 -12.33 21.18
N ALA A 1092 -12.21 -13.48 20.96
CA ALA A 1092 -12.70 -14.48 20.03
C ALA A 1092 -13.28 -15.70 20.78
N LEU A 1093 -14.42 -16.19 20.31
CA LEU A 1093 -15.15 -17.32 20.90
C LEU A 1093 -15.34 -18.37 19.81
N GLU A 1094 -14.38 -19.30 19.78
CA GLU A 1094 -14.13 -20.24 18.69
C GLU A 1094 -14.54 -21.65 19.09
N GLY A 1095 -15.27 -22.38 18.24
CA GLY A 1095 -15.37 -23.84 18.41
C GLY A 1095 -14.06 -24.51 17.98
N ASP A 1096 -13.61 -25.56 18.65
CA ASP A 1096 -12.41 -26.33 18.29
C ASP A 1096 -12.31 -26.66 16.78
N SER A 1097 -13.40 -27.13 16.18
CA SER A 1097 -13.50 -27.39 14.75
C SER A 1097 -13.41 -26.13 13.89
N ALA A 1098 -13.95 -25.00 14.33
CA ALA A 1098 -13.95 -23.76 13.56
C ALA A 1098 -12.59 -23.08 13.59
N PHE A 1099 -11.97 -23.03 14.79
CA PHE A 1099 -10.61 -22.59 15.00
C PHE A 1099 -9.63 -23.32 14.07
N GLY A 1100 -9.79 -24.64 13.90
CA GLY A 1100 -8.95 -25.46 13.03
C GLY A 1100 -8.87 -25.01 11.56
N PHE A 1101 -9.86 -24.27 11.04
CA PHE A 1101 -9.82 -23.74 9.67
C PHE A 1101 -8.88 -22.53 9.50
N SER A 1102 -8.56 -21.79 10.58
CA SER A 1102 -7.73 -20.58 10.51
C SER A 1102 -6.60 -20.49 11.55
N ALA A 1103 -6.40 -21.53 12.37
CA ALA A 1103 -5.46 -21.56 13.50
C ALA A 1103 -3.99 -21.22 13.17
N MET A 1104 -3.54 -21.40 11.92
CA MET A 1104 -2.17 -21.01 11.52
C MET A 1104 -1.95 -19.49 11.54
N GLU A 1105 -3.01 -18.69 11.46
CA GLU A 1105 -2.93 -17.23 11.55
C GLU A 1105 -2.67 -16.72 12.99
N ILE A 1106 -2.59 -17.61 13.99
CA ILE A 1106 -1.96 -17.28 15.29
C ILE A 1106 -0.53 -16.76 15.09
N GLU A 1107 0.20 -17.27 14.09
CA GLU A 1107 1.51 -16.74 13.73
C GLU A 1107 1.41 -15.32 13.15
N THR A 1108 0.43 -15.04 12.28
CA THR A 1108 0.17 -13.68 11.77
C THR A 1108 -0.15 -12.71 12.90
N LEU A 1109 -0.98 -13.10 13.86
CA LEU A 1109 -1.26 -12.29 15.05
C LEU A 1109 0.00 -12.02 15.88
N ALA A 1110 0.86 -13.02 16.07
CA ALA A 1110 2.12 -12.84 16.80
C ALA A 1110 3.12 -11.94 16.05
N ARG A 1111 3.32 -12.17 14.75
CA ARG A 1111 4.25 -11.41 13.89
C ARG A 1111 3.89 -9.93 13.80
N TYR A 1112 2.59 -9.59 13.75
CA TYR A 1112 2.12 -8.21 13.80
C TYR A 1112 1.87 -7.68 15.23
N LYS A 1113 2.20 -8.45 16.27
CA LYS A 1113 1.99 -8.10 17.69
C LYS A 1113 0.55 -7.67 18.01
N ILE A 1114 -0.43 -8.39 17.46
CA ILE A 1114 -1.85 -8.10 17.62
C ILE A 1114 -2.37 -8.75 18.93
N PRO A 1115 -2.72 -7.97 19.97
CA PRO A 1115 -3.31 -8.49 21.20
C PRO A 1115 -4.75 -8.97 20.97
N ALA A 1116 -4.94 -10.29 21.04
CA ALA A 1116 -6.25 -10.92 20.99
C ALA A 1116 -6.39 -11.96 22.11
N LEU A 1117 -7.59 -12.06 22.68
CA LEU A 1117 -7.95 -13.08 23.68
C LEU A 1117 -8.90 -14.10 23.04
N ILE A 1118 -8.36 -15.27 22.73
CA ILE A 1118 -9.02 -16.30 21.92
C ILE A 1118 -9.41 -17.47 22.82
N TYR A 1119 -10.70 -17.75 22.96
CA TYR A 1119 -11.18 -18.95 23.63
C TYR A 1119 -11.46 -20.03 22.60
N VAL A 1120 -10.67 -21.10 22.62
CA VAL A 1120 -10.98 -22.32 21.87
C VAL A 1120 -11.85 -23.20 22.77
N VAL A 1121 -13.13 -23.23 22.48
CA VAL A 1121 -14.15 -23.99 23.21
C VAL A 1121 -14.10 -25.43 22.73
N ASN A 1122 -13.35 -26.23 23.48
CA ASN A 1122 -12.92 -27.58 23.13
C ASN A 1122 -13.87 -28.60 23.73
N ASN A 1123 -14.73 -29.16 22.88
CA ASN A 1123 -15.62 -30.27 23.19
C ASN A 1123 -15.18 -31.56 22.46
N SER A 1124 -13.98 -31.52 21.83
CA SER A 1124 -13.34 -32.58 21.05
C SER A 1124 -14.19 -33.11 19.89
N GLY A 1125 -14.95 -32.23 19.21
CA GLY A 1125 -15.72 -32.66 18.05
C GLY A 1125 -16.68 -31.65 17.43
N ILE A 1126 -16.98 -31.84 16.15
CA ILE A 1126 -17.96 -31.06 15.39
C ILE A 1126 -19.35 -31.29 16.01
N TYR A 1127 -19.95 -30.23 16.57
CA TYR A 1127 -21.12 -30.26 17.47
C TYR A 1127 -20.87 -30.98 18.81
N HIS A 1128 -20.43 -32.24 18.77
CA HIS A 1128 -20.30 -33.12 19.92
C HIS A 1128 -19.05 -34.01 19.80
N GLY A 1129 -18.35 -34.19 20.93
CA GLY A 1129 -17.32 -35.22 21.08
C GLY A 1129 -17.94 -36.60 21.37
N ASP A 1130 -17.20 -37.67 21.09
CA ASP A 1130 -17.71 -39.05 21.26
C ASP A 1130 -17.59 -39.60 22.70
N THR A 1131 -16.65 -39.09 23.51
CA THR A 1131 -16.35 -39.63 24.86
C THR A 1131 -16.10 -38.52 25.90
N THR A 1132 -16.22 -38.87 27.18
CA THR A 1132 -15.85 -38.00 28.33
C THR A 1132 -14.51 -38.37 28.95
N THR A 1133 -13.79 -39.33 28.39
CA THR A 1133 -12.49 -39.80 28.90
C THR A 1133 -11.54 -40.14 27.76
N GLU A 1134 -10.24 -39.93 28.01
CA GLU A 1134 -9.16 -40.18 27.07
C GLU A 1134 -9.04 -41.66 26.69
N ASP A 1135 -9.10 -42.58 27.67
CA ASP A 1135 -8.98 -44.04 27.42
C ASP A 1135 -10.09 -44.58 26.51
N ALA A 1136 -11.33 -44.09 26.71
CA ALA A 1136 -12.44 -44.43 25.83
C ALA A 1136 -12.22 -43.86 24.42
N TRP A 1137 -11.66 -42.64 24.32
CA TRP A 1137 -11.35 -42.04 23.03
C TRP A 1137 -10.24 -42.80 22.28
N LYS A 1138 -9.16 -43.17 22.98
CA LYS A 1138 -8.07 -44.01 22.45
C LYS A 1138 -8.58 -45.37 21.97
N THR A 1139 -9.49 -45.99 22.73
CA THR A 1139 -10.15 -47.23 22.29
C THR A 1139 -10.89 -47.06 20.96
N LEU A 1140 -11.56 -45.93 20.73
CA LEU A 1140 -12.18 -45.60 19.45
C LEU A 1140 -11.13 -45.27 18.37
N GLN A 1141 -10.03 -44.60 18.73
CA GLN A 1141 -8.92 -44.31 17.82
C GLN A 1141 -8.27 -45.60 17.29
N ASP A 1142 -7.91 -46.52 18.19
CA ASP A 1142 -7.29 -47.81 17.85
C ASP A 1142 -8.20 -48.66 16.96
N GLN A 1143 -9.51 -48.70 17.28
CA GLN A 1143 -10.53 -49.33 16.43
C GLN A 1143 -10.59 -48.69 15.03
N THR A 1144 -10.41 -47.37 14.93
CA THR A 1144 -10.42 -46.65 13.65
C THR A 1144 -9.17 -46.93 12.84
N ALA A 1145 -8.00 -46.89 13.48
CA ALA A 1145 -6.71 -47.20 12.86
C ALA A 1145 -6.63 -48.66 12.38
N ALA A 1146 -7.25 -49.59 13.12
CA ALA A 1146 -7.42 -50.99 12.72
C ALA A 1146 -8.54 -51.22 11.67
N ASN A 1147 -9.26 -50.18 11.25
CA ASN A 1147 -10.46 -50.25 10.40
C ASN A 1147 -11.58 -51.16 10.96
N ASP A 1148 -11.59 -51.38 12.27
CA ASP A 1148 -12.53 -52.21 13.00
C ASP A 1148 -13.72 -51.37 13.53
N THR A 1149 -14.45 -50.77 12.58
CA THR A 1149 -15.50 -49.77 12.85
C THR A 1149 -16.94 -50.31 12.76
N LYS A 1150 -17.10 -51.59 12.37
CA LYS A 1150 -18.41 -52.26 12.25
C LYS A 1150 -18.97 -52.64 13.63
N SER A 1151 -20.24 -52.33 13.87
CA SER A 1151 -21.00 -52.77 15.04
C SER A 1151 -22.48 -52.80 14.69
N ASP A 1152 -23.18 -53.84 15.13
CA ASP A 1152 -24.60 -54.07 14.87
C ASP A 1152 -25.51 -53.41 15.94
N ASP A 1153 -24.90 -52.96 17.04
CA ASP A 1153 -25.55 -52.63 18.31
C ASP A 1153 -25.04 -51.33 18.98
N GLY A 1154 -24.03 -50.65 18.42
CA GLY A 1154 -23.43 -49.46 19.02
C GLY A 1154 -22.52 -48.62 18.12
N LYS A 1155 -21.80 -47.66 18.74
CA LYS A 1155 -20.74 -46.89 18.08
C LYS A 1155 -19.39 -47.55 18.34
N LYS A 1156 -18.81 -48.15 17.30
CA LYS A 1156 -17.42 -48.66 17.29
C LYS A 1156 -16.53 -47.80 16.38
N GLY A 1157 -15.33 -47.46 16.84
CA GLY A 1157 -14.45 -46.48 16.20
C GLY A 1157 -14.92 -45.02 16.33
N LEU A 1158 -14.04 -44.08 15.97
CA LEU A 1158 -14.31 -42.65 15.86
C LEU A 1158 -15.39 -42.39 14.81
N ARG A 1159 -16.03 -41.23 14.88
CA ARG A 1159 -17.06 -40.77 13.94
C ARG A 1159 -16.53 -39.61 13.11
N SER A 1160 -17.21 -39.29 12.01
CA SER A 1160 -16.85 -38.16 11.13
C SER A 1160 -16.91 -36.78 11.80
N THR A 1161 -17.45 -36.71 13.02
CA THR A 1161 -17.47 -35.50 13.87
C THR A 1161 -16.38 -35.49 14.93
N SER A 1162 -15.60 -36.55 15.13
CA SER A 1162 -14.58 -36.60 16.18
C SER A 1162 -13.40 -35.69 15.84
N LEU A 1163 -12.90 -34.96 16.83
CA LEU A 1163 -11.55 -34.38 16.82
C LEU A 1163 -10.68 -35.13 17.83
N LEU A 1164 -9.37 -34.87 17.79
CA LEU A 1164 -8.42 -35.42 18.77
C LEU A 1164 -8.78 -34.93 20.19
N TYR A 1165 -8.89 -35.89 21.12
CA TYR A 1165 -9.31 -35.67 22.49
C TYR A 1165 -8.50 -34.56 23.16
N GLU A 1166 -9.20 -33.50 23.60
CA GLU A 1166 -8.66 -32.35 24.34
C GLU A 1166 -7.37 -31.77 23.72
N THR A 1167 -7.35 -31.69 22.37
CA THR A 1167 -6.23 -31.16 21.58
C THR A 1167 -5.67 -29.87 22.19
N ARG A 1168 -4.34 -29.79 22.32
CA ARG A 1168 -3.60 -28.73 23.04
C ARG A 1168 -3.43 -27.45 22.22
N TYR A 1169 -4.54 -26.86 21.76
CA TYR A 1169 -4.57 -25.68 20.89
C TYR A 1169 -3.83 -24.45 21.44
N GLU A 1170 -3.75 -24.31 22.76
CA GLU A 1170 -3.05 -23.20 23.40
C GLU A 1170 -1.54 -23.21 23.15
N MET A 1171 -0.96 -24.38 22.82
CA MET A 1171 0.45 -24.50 22.47
C MET A 1171 0.80 -23.75 21.18
N LEU A 1172 -0.16 -23.48 20.29
CA LEU A 1172 0.07 -22.67 19.09
C LEU A 1172 0.44 -21.22 19.43
N ALA A 1173 -0.19 -20.63 20.45
CA ALA A 1173 0.17 -19.30 20.92
C ALA A 1173 1.58 -19.31 21.52
N THR A 1174 1.88 -20.27 22.39
CA THR A 1174 3.22 -20.42 23.01
C THR A 1174 4.31 -20.62 21.96
N MET A 1175 4.06 -21.43 20.92
CA MET A 1175 4.99 -21.66 19.80
C MET A 1175 5.35 -20.38 19.05
N CYS A 1176 4.39 -19.46 18.92
CA CYS A 1176 4.58 -18.17 18.25
C CYS A 1176 5.01 -17.03 19.22
N GLY A 1177 5.34 -17.32 20.48
CA GLY A 1177 5.75 -16.31 21.47
C GLY A 1177 4.60 -15.57 22.20
N GLY A 1178 3.35 -15.96 21.95
CA GLY A 1178 2.18 -15.54 22.71
C GLY A 1178 1.99 -16.33 24.01
N LYS A 1179 0.78 -16.28 24.59
CA LYS A 1179 0.43 -17.00 25.83
C LYS A 1179 -0.62 -18.08 25.58
N GLY A 1180 -0.36 -19.29 26.07
CA GLY A 1180 -1.29 -20.40 26.06
C GLY A 1180 -1.77 -20.78 27.46
N TYR A 1181 -3.09 -20.91 27.65
CA TYR A 1181 -3.73 -21.40 28.87
C TYR A 1181 -4.57 -22.64 28.57
N PHE A 1182 -4.36 -23.72 29.32
CA PHE A 1182 -5.19 -24.93 29.25
C PHE A 1182 -6.10 -24.97 30.48
N VAL A 1183 -7.42 -24.98 30.27
CA VAL A 1183 -8.41 -24.66 31.31
C VAL A 1183 -9.46 -25.76 31.42
N ARG A 1184 -9.63 -26.27 32.65
CA ARG A 1184 -10.64 -27.27 33.06
C ARG A 1184 -11.52 -26.81 34.22
N THR A 1185 -11.09 -25.85 35.04
CA THR A 1185 -11.84 -25.39 36.22
C THR A 1185 -12.44 -24.00 36.05
N GLU A 1186 -13.35 -23.61 36.94
CA GLU A 1186 -13.98 -22.29 36.90
C GLU A 1186 -12.99 -21.19 37.31
N GLU A 1187 -12.11 -21.53 38.26
CA GLU A 1187 -11.05 -20.69 38.80
C GLU A 1187 -9.95 -20.43 37.77
N GLU A 1188 -9.50 -21.49 37.05
CA GLU A 1188 -8.57 -21.36 35.92
C GLU A 1188 -9.14 -20.48 34.81
N LEU A 1189 -10.45 -20.60 34.51
CA LEU A 1189 -11.10 -19.80 33.49
C LEU A 1189 -11.18 -18.32 33.87
N GLU A 1190 -11.46 -18.01 35.14
CA GLU A 1190 -11.42 -16.63 35.62
C GLU A 1190 -10.00 -16.05 35.53
N ALA A 1191 -8.99 -16.77 36.03
CA ALA A 1191 -7.60 -16.32 36.01
C ALA A 1191 -7.09 -16.07 34.58
N ALA A 1192 -7.23 -17.07 33.69
CA ALA A 1192 -6.83 -16.96 32.29
C ALA A 1192 -7.56 -15.82 31.55
N THR A 1193 -8.81 -15.54 31.91
CA THR A 1193 -9.55 -14.38 31.38
C THR A 1193 -8.95 -13.05 31.84
N ARG A 1194 -8.62 -12.90 33.13
CA ARG A 1194 -8.03 -11.65 33.67
C ARG A 1194 -6.65 -11.38 33.11
N GLU A 1195 -5.79 -12.41 33.08
CA GLU A 1195 -4.44 -12.30 32.54
C GLU A 1195 -4.48 -12.06 31.03
N GLY A 1196 -5.20 -12.88 30.27
CA GLY A 1196 -5.30 -12.77 28.82
C GLY A 1196 -5.98 -11.49 28.33
N PHE A 1197 -6.88 -10.89 29.12
CA PHE A 1197 -7.43 -9.56 28.82
C PHE A 1197 -6.37 -8.46 28.98
N SER A 1198 -5.55 -8.54 30.03
CA SER A 1198 -4.51 -7.55 30.35
C SER A 1198 -3.27 -7.68 29.48
N ASN A 1199 -3.04 -8.85 28.85
CA ASN A 1199 -1.88 -9.15 28.03
C ASN A 1199 -1.85 -8.39 26.69
N ASP A 1200 -0.66 -7.98 26.25
CA ASP A 1200 -0.36 -7.25 25.01
C ASP A 1200 0.00 -8.16 23.83
N THR A 1201 0.11 -9.48 24.07
CA THR A 1201 0.36 -10.51 23.05
C THR A 1201 -0.88 -11.35 22.75
N VAL A 1202 -0.86 -12.08 21.62
CA VAL A 1202 -1.88 -13.07 21.29
C VAL A 1202 -1.98 -14.12 22.41
N THR A 1203 -3.19 -14.34 22.90
CA THR A 1203 -3.49 -15.26 24.01
C THR A 1203 -4.54 -16.27 23.59
N VAL A 1204 -4.23 -17.56 23.71
CA VAL A 1204 -5.18 -18.66 23.47
C VAL A 1204 -5.51 -19.35 24.79
N VAL A 1205 -6.79 -19.37 25.13
CA VAL A 1205 -7.38 -20.09 26.25
C VAL A 1205 -8.10 -21.31 25.68
N ASN A 1206 -7.47 -22.48 25.76
CA ASN A 1206 -8.06 -23.76 25.40
C ASN A 1206 -8.94 -24.25 26.55
N LEU A 1207 -10.25 -24.14 26.36
CA LEU A 1207 -11.27 -24.31 27.39
C LEU A 1207 -12.01 -25.63 27.18
N ILE A 1208 -11.81 -26.58 28.08
CA ILE A 1208 -12.47 -27.89 28.02
C ILE A 1208 -13.94 -27.76 28.49
N VAL A 1209 -14.87 -28.15 27.62
CA VAL A 1209 -16.32 -28.16 27.90
C VAL A 1209 -16.95 -29.54 27.66
N GLU A 1210 -18.19 -29.72 28.11
CA GLU A 1210 -18.90 -31.00 27.96
C GLU A 1210 -18.99 -31.46 26.48
N PRO A 1211 -18.63 -32.72 26.16
CA PRO A 1211 -18.66 -33.22 24.78
C PRO A 1211 -20.09 -33.35 24.21
N GLY A 1212 -21.13 -33.31 25.05
CA GLY A 1212 -22.52 -33.30 24.60
C GLY A 1212 -23.05 -34.64 24.08
N ILE A 1213 -22.42 -35.77 24.45
CA ILE A 1213 -22.78 -37.14 24.06
C ILE A 1213 -24.30 -37.39 24.16
N GLY A 1214 -24.85 -38.03 23.13
CA GLY A 1214 -26.26 -38.44 23.09
C GLY A 1214 -27.26 -37.33 22.72
N LYS A 1215 -26.81 -36.06 22.61
CA LYS A 1215 -27.63 -35.00 22.02
C LYS A 1215 -27.79 -35.24 20.51
N LYS A 1216 -29.00 -35.01 19.98
CA LYS A 1216 -29.25 -35.08 18.54
C LYS A 1216 -28.70 -33.83 17.86
N ILE A 1217 -27.91 -34.01 16.80
CA ILE A 1217 -27.56 -32.94 15.87
C ILE A 1217 -28.85 -32.51 15.16
N GLY A 1218 -29.13 -31.20 15.12
CA GLY A 1218 -30.30 -30.65 14.45
C GLY A 1218 -30.26 -29.13 14.38
N PHE A 1219 -30.57 -28.56 13.22
CA PHE A 1219 -30.52 -27.12 12.98
C PHE A 1219 -31.86 -26.45 13.24
N ALA A 1220 -31.87 -25.29 13.91
CA ALA A 1220 -33.10 -24.58 14.27
C ALA A 1220 -33.95 -24.06 13.07
N TRP A 1221 -33.36 -24.02 11.86
CA TRP A 1221 -34.03 -23.65 10.60
C TRP A 1221 -34.66 -24.86 9.88
N GLN A 1222 -34.16 -26.07 10.11
CA GLN A 1222 -34.81 -27.28 9.62
C GLN A 1222 -36.13 -27.44 10.38
N GLY A 1223 -37.24 -27.43 9.65
CA GLY A 1223 -38.55 -27.63 10.25
C GLY A 1223 -38.65 -29.06 10.79
N ASN A 1224 -38.90 -29.22 12.10
CA ASN A 1224 -39.29 -30.51 12.67
C ASN A 1224 -40.71 -30.87 12.18
N SER A 1225 -40.81 -31.31 10.94
CA SER A 1225 -42.02 -31.88 10.32
C SER A 1225 -42.22 -33.36 10.67
N ALA A 1226 -41.25 -33.98 11.35
CA ALA A 1226 -41.28 -35.39 11.72
C ALA A 1226 -41.03 -35.59 13.23
N GLN A 1227 -42.05 -35.33 14.08
CA GLN A 1227 -42.31 -36.18 15.26
C GLN A 1227 -43.67 -36.01 15.98
N ASP A 1228 -44.50 -34.99 15.71
CA ASP A 1228 -45.88 -34.91 16.25
C ASP A 1228 -46.88 -35.69 15.38
N GLY A 1229 -46.57 -36.97 15.16
CA GLY A 1229 -47.22 -37.84 14.16
C GLY A 1229 -47.67 -39.21 14.70
N GLN A 1230 -47.95 -39.34 15.99
CA GLN A 1230 -48.68 -40.49 16.54
C GLN A 1230 -50.01 -40.06 17.12
N ALA A 1231 -50.94 -39.71 16.23
CA ALA A 1231 -52.36 -39.84 16.55
C ALA A 1231 -52.71 -41.34 16.64
N LYS A 1232 -52.84 -41.83 17.87
CA LYS A 1232 -53.63 -43.04 18.19
C LYS A 1232 -54.64 -42.64 19.25
N LEU A 1233 -55.91 -42.83 18.90
CA LEU A 1233 -57.16 -42.77 19.69
C LEU A 1233 -57.03 -42.32 21.16
#